data_AF-A0A8E4F7V1-F1
#
_entry.id   AF-A0A8E4F7V1-F1
#
_cell.length_a   1.000
_cell.length_b   1.000
_cell.length_c   1.000
_cell.angle_alpha   90.00
_cell.angle_beta   90.00
_cell.angle_gamma   90.00
#
_symmetry.space_group_name_H-M   'P 1'
#
loop_
_entity.id
_entity.type
_entity.pdbx_description
1 polymer ?
#
loop_
_entity_poly.entity_id
_entity_poly.type
_entity_poly.pdbx_seq_one_letter_code
_entity_poly.pdbx_strand_id
1 'polypeptide(L)'
;MHINFNDLFLKMQEQLESHQAALDDSLLIELVNRIRPSDSTNTEEINCKFRALIQALLITPDAVSTLQNFVLKLISQYKQTSLYADTGILSLDGFWNQLAQRVGAHFLPLINDESQLQDLVRRVFYQRSDKYWLDSISNEDWQKLFALLNQGHGNQAEKLKISSELIKAITVLSYRISGIGLYPEFINAQPDLTEYESPFLVQNREIVEFIQHYKKLHQNTDPLAVITPPDASQALVMIEQCRDVALKIRRAIKRTGVSISLTYLLSLLEQCLERIELLINLIVEEDKVRYESLSALLVDITSAIYSEQSVRSLLANNSELIALQVTENASKTGEHYVSTDKKGFWSMYKAAAGAGVIIATMATFKILAARLVMAPLMQAFMFSMNYSLGFMLIHVLHFTVATKQPAMTAAALAATVQHQKGSKTAQIAELAALIINIIRTQFIAILGNISIAIPTAAVITLLWQYGMDEPLLSHAKATTTLQSLNPFTSLAIPHAAIAGVCLFFSGLIAGYFDNMAVYRKVGPRLQAHARLKRLLGQERLNSFSAYIERNLGALAGNFLFGIMLGSMGTIGFILGLPLDIRHIAFASANFIQGLININGTPEVGLIFVSFLGVLLIGLTNLFVSFSLTIIVALRARRVRFEQWKPLAKLVLTHFLTRPSDFFWPPKIPLEVDESLPSQKSAYK
;
A
#
# COMPACT_ATOMS: atom_id res chain seq x y z
N MET A 1 15.34 17.55 -38.01
CA MET A 1 14.19 16.65 -38.27
C MET A 1 13.07 17.52 -38.83
N HIS A 2 12.75 17.45 -40.13
CA HIS A 2 11.65 18.24 -40.69
C HIS A 2 10.35 17.47 -40.45
N ILE A 3 9.57 17.92 -39.48
CA ILE A 3 8.21 17.42 -39.26
C ILE A 3 7.30 18.31 -40.10
N ASN A 4 6.60 17.72 -41.05
CA ASN A 4 5.63 18.47 -41.86
C ASN A 4 4.36 18.67 -41.02
N PHE A 5 3.88 19.90 -40.89
CA PHE A 5 2.61 20.24 -40.25
C PHE A 5 1.65 20.97 -41.20
N ASN A 6 2.15 21.45 -42.34
CA ASN A 6 1.39 22.31 -43.23
C ASN A 6 0.22 21.58 -43.90
N ASP A 7 0.41 20.30 -44.22
CA ASP A 7 -0.66 19.44 -44.74
C ASP A 7 -1.81 19.26 -43.73
N LEU A 8 -1.50 19.18 -42.42
CA LEU A 8 -2.53 19.10 -41.37
C LEU A 8 -3.28 20.42 -41.22
N PHE A 9 -2.56 21.55 -41.18
CA PHE A 9 -3.20 22.85 -41.05
C PHE A 9 -4.11 23.16 -42.24
N LEU A 10 -3.70 22.82 -43.47
CA LEU A 10 -4.54 22.95 -44.66
C LEU A 10 -5.81 22.08 -44.56
N LYS A 11 -5.69 20.81 -44.15
CA LYS A 11 -6.87 19.92 -43.97
C LYS A 11 -7.80 20.42 -42.87
N MET A 12 -7.27 20.95 -41.76
CA MET A 12 -8.07 21.56 -40.70
C MET A 12 -8.82 22.79 -41.23
N GLN A 13 -8.17 23.61 -42.04
CA GLN A 13 -8.80 24.77 -42.67
C GLN A 13 -9.90 24.35 -43.65
N GLU A 14 -9.65 23.37 -44.52
CA GLU A 14 -10.65 22.82 -45.45
C GLU A 14 -11.89 22.31 -44.70
N GLN A 15 -11.70 21.61 -43.58
CA GLN A 15 -12.82 21.14 -42.75
C GLN A 15 -13.59 22.29 -42.10
N LEU A 16 -12.90 23.33 -41.61
CA LEU A 16 -13.53 24.51 -41.02
C LEU A 16 -14.33 25.34 -42.03
N GLU A 17 -13.91 25.36 -43.29
CA GLU A 17 -14.60 26.03 -44.40
C GLU A 17 -15.75 25.18 -44.95
N SER A 18 -15.61 23.85 -44.91
CA SER A 18 -16.68 22.93 -45.26
C SER A 18 -17.81 23.01 -44.21
N HIS A 19 -19.06 23.13 -44.66
CA HIS A 19 -20.22 23.15 -43.76
C HIS A 19 -20.58 21.74 -43.22
N GLN A 20 -19.59 20.88 -42.99
CA GLN A 20 -19.80 19.56 -42.43
C GLN A 20 -20.33 19.67 -40.99
N ALA A 21 -21.29 18.81 -40.63
CA ALA A 21 -21.99 18.88 -39.34
C ALA A 21 -21.13 18.47 -38.13
N ALA A 22 -20.04 17.73 -38.33
CA ALA A 22 -19.11 17.30 -37.29
C ALA A 22 -17.66 17.39 -37.79
N LEU A 23 -16.74 17.77 -36.90
CA LEU A 23 -15.31 17.85 -37.21
C LEU A 23 -14.69 16.48 -36.98
N ASP A 24 -13.74 16.09 -37.82
CA ASP A 24 -13.04 14.81 -37.69
C ASP A 24 -11.93 14.90 -36.64
N ASP A 25 -12.01 14.09 -35.58
CA ASP A 25 -11.00 14.06 -34.54
C ASP A 25 -9.66 13.45 -35.00
N SER A 26 -9.64 12.74 -36.14
CA SER A 26 -8.43 12.11 -36.68
C SER A 26 -7.28 13.10 -36.92
N LEU A 27 -7.60 14.35 -37.28
CA LEU A 27 -6.61 15.40 -37.51
C LEU A 27 -5.88 15.81 -36.22
N LEU A 28 -6.58 15.81 -35.08
CA LEU A 28 -5.97 16.09 -33.78
C LEU A 28 -5.12 14.91 -33.30
N ILE A 29 -5.57 13.67 -33.53
CA ILE A 29 -4.79 12.46 -33.24
C ILE A 29 -3.49 12.48 -34.04
N GLU A 30 -3.55 12.80 -35.33
CA GLU A 30 -2.37 12.84 -36.20
C GLU A 30 -1.41 13.98 -35.82
N LEU A 31 -1.93 15.15 -35.40
CA LEU A 31 -1.10 16.22 -34.84
C LEU A 31 -0.31 15.72 -33.62
N VAL A 32 -0.98 15.03 -32.69
CA VAL A 32 -0.33 14.48 -31.49
C VAL A 32 0.66 13.36 -31.84
N ASN A 33 0.35 12.52 -32.83
CA ASN A 33 1.28 11.50 -33.32
C ASN A 33 2.60 12.09 -33.83
N ARG A 34 2.54 13.25 -34.51
CA ARG A 34 3.73 13.91 -35.06
C ARG A 34 4.63 14.56 -33.99
N ILE A 35 4.03 15.04 -32.90
CA ILE A 35 4.80 15.61 -31.77
C ILE A 35 5.27 14.55 -30.78
N ARG A 36 4.62 13.37 -30.74
CA ARG A 36 4.97 12.30 -29.81
C ARG A 36 6.42 11.85 -30.03
N PRO A 37 7.27 11.79 -28.99
CA PRO A 37 8.63 11.29 -29.11
C PRO A 37 8.65 9.78 -29.34
N SER A 38 9.71 9.31 -29.98
CA SER A 38 9.97 7.87 -30.16
C SER A 38 10.40 7.26 -28.83
N ASP A 39 11.19 8.00 -28.05
CA ASP A 39 11.53 7.68 -26.67
C ASP A 39 10.98 8.74 -25.71
N SER A 40 10.00 8.38 -24.89
CA SER A 40 9.36 9.27 -23.90
C SER A 40 10.27 9.72 -22.76
N THR A 41 11.50 9.20 -22.67
CA THR A 41 12.51 9.60 -21.68
C THR A 41 13.58 10.52 -22.26
N ASN A 42 13.62 10.69 -23.58
CA ASN A 42 14.59 11.54 -24.26
C ASN A 42 14.12 13.00 -24.29
N THR A 43 14.58 13.79 -23.31
CA THR A 43 14.20 15.20 -23.16
C THR A 43 14.62 16.07 -24.34
N GLU A 44 15.69 15.72 -25.06
CA GLU A 44 16.12 16.47 -26.25
C GLU A 44 15.16 16.26 -27.42
N GLU A 45 14.72 15.01 -27.67
CA GLU A 45 13.73 14.71 -28.70
C GLU A 45 12.40 15.42 -28.41
N ILE A 46 11.95 15.36 -27.15
CA ILE A 46 10.70 15.99 -26.69
C ILE A 46 10.72 17.50 -26.98
N ASN A 47 11.75 18.19 -26.49
CA ASN A 47 11.89 19.63 -26.66
C ASN A 47 12.04 20.01 -28.15
N CYS A 48 12.77 19.21 -28.94
CA CYS A 48 12.96 19.46 -30.36
C CYS A 48 11.63 19.37 -31.14
N LYS A 49 10.85 18.30 -30.93
CA LYS A 49 9.56 18.10 -31.60
C LYS A 49 8.53 19.16 -31.18
N PHE A 50 8.48 19.49 -29.89
CA PHE A 50 7.54 20.49 -29.37
C PHE A 50 7.87 21.90 -29.88
N ARG A 51 9.15 22.29 -29.90
CA ARG A 51 9.59 23.56 -30.50
C ARG A 51 9.39 23.61 -32.01
N ALA A 52 9.51 22.48 -32.71
CA ALA A 52 9.20 22.40 -34.13
C ALA A 52 7.71 22.69 -34.41
N LEU A 53 6.79 22.25 -33.54
CA LEU A 53 5.37 22.62 -33.62
C LEU A 53 5.19 24.13 -33.45
N ILE A 54 5.78 24.73 -32.40
CA ILE A 54 5.71 26.18 -32.16
C ILE A 54 6.26 26.96 -33.36
N GLN A 55 7.40 26.53 -33.91
CA GLN A 55 8.01 27.16 -35.07
C GLN A 55 7.14 27.03 -36.32
N ALA A 56 6.50 25.87 -36.55
CA ALA A 56 5.58 25.68 -37.67
C ALA A 56 4.35 26.61 -37.56
N LEU A 57 3.80 26.78 -36.36
CA LEU A 57 2.71 27.72 -36.10
C LEU A 57 3.10 29.18 -36.37
N LEU A 58 4.35 29.55 -36.11
CA LEU A 58 4.85 30.92 -36.33
C LEU A 58 5.16 31.22 -37.81
N ILE A 59 5.61 30.23 -38.59
CA ILE A 59 6.05 30.43 -39.97
C ILE A 59 4.90 30.29 -40.97
N THR A 60 3.91 29.44 -40.67
CA THR A 60 2.79 29.16 -41.59
C THR A 60 1.66 30.18 -41.39
N PRO A 61 1.26 30.93 -42.44
CA PRO A 61 0.14 31.88 -42.36
C PRO A 61 -1.14 31.21 -41.86
N ASP A 62 -1.92 31.92 -41.06
CA ASP A 62 -3.23 31.50 -40.50
C ASP A 62 -3.22 30.22 -39.65
N ALA A 63 -2.09 29.52 -39.50
CA ALA A 63 -2.00 28.24 -38.80
C ALA A 63 -2.43 28.33 -37.33
N VAL A 64 -2.07 29.42 -36.64
CA VAL A 64 -2.46 29.68 -35.25
C VAL A 64 -3.99 29.78 -35.13
N SER A 65 -4.62 30.62 -35.94
CA SER A 65 -6.08 30.79 -35.94
C SER A 65 -6.80 29.53 -36.38
N THR A 66 -6.28 28.81 -37.38
CA THR A 66 -6.85 27.55 -37.86
C THR A 66 -6.82 26.49 -36.76
N LEU A 67 -5.67 26.28 -36.10
CA LEU A 67 -5.55 25.32 -35.01
C LEU A 67 -6.44 25.71 -33.82
N GLN A 68 -6.46 26.99 -33.43
CA GLN A 68 -7.32 27.48 -32.35
C GLN A 68 -8.80 27.23 -32.66
N ASN A 69 -9.28 27.65 -33.85
CA ASN A 69 -10.66 27.47 -34.30
C ASN A 69 -11.05 25.99 -34.32
N PHE A 70 -10.18 25.15 -34.88
CA PHE A 70 -10.40 23.71 -34.98
C PHE A 70 -10.54 23.06 -33.61
N VAL A 71 -9.59 23.31 -32.71
CA VAL A 71 -9.58 22.73 -31.35
C VAL A 71 -10.78 23.20 -30.53
N LEU A 72 -11.11 24.49 -30.54
CA LEU A 72 -12.24 25.03 -29.78
C LEU A 72 -13.58 24.47 -30.28
N LYS A 73 -13.79 24.39 -31.59
CA LYS A 73 -15.02 23.81 -32.17
C LYS A 73 -15.11 22.31 -31.93
N LEU A 74 -14.00 21.57 -32.08
CA LEU A 74 -13.96 20.13 -31.85
C LEU A 74 -14.29 19.81 -30.39
N ILE A 75 -13.61 20.44 -29.43
CA ILE A 75 -13.86 20.24 -27.99
C ILE A 75 -15.30 20.63 -27.61
N SER A 76 -15.87 21.65 -28.27
CA SER A 76 -17.25 22.10 -28.04
C SER A 76 -18.31 21.10 -28.51
N GLN A 77 -17.98 20.09 -29.30
CA GLN A 77 -18.92 19.03 -29.72
C GLN A 77 -19.17 18.01 -28.59
N TYR A 78 -18.24 17.89 -27.65
CA TYR A 78 -18.30 16.90 -26.57
C TYR A 78 -18.85 17.48 -25.27
N LYS A 79 -19.37 16.60 -24.39
CA LYS A 79 -19.68 16.94 -22.99
C LYS A 79 -18.37 17.02 -22.19
N GLN A 80 -18.14 18.12 -21.48
CA GLN A 80 -16.83 18.43 -20.90
C GLN A 80 -16.82 18.31 -19.37
N THR A 81 -17.96 18.53 -18.71
CA THR A 81 -18.07 18.55 -17.23
C THR A 81 -17.38 17.35 -16.56
N SER A 82 -17.60 16.12 -17.02
CA SER A 82 -16.98 14.93 -16.40
C SER A 82 -15.47 14.83 -16.60
N LEU A 83 -14.92 15.38 -17.70
CA LEU A 83 -13.46 15.47 -17.85
C LEU A 83 -12.85 16.32 -16.74
N TYR A 84 -13.47 17.45 -16.44
CA TYR A 84 -12.97 18.40 -15.46
C TYR A 84 -13.21 17.94 -14.00
N ALA A 85 -14.38 17.37 -13.72
CA ALA A 85 -14.82 17.03 -12.36
C ALA A 85 -14.57 15.57 -11.92
N ASP A 86 -14.44 14.62 -12.85
CA ASP A 86 -14.39 13.19 -12.51
C ASP A 86 -13.06 12.54 -12.92
N THR A 87 -12.44 12.94 -14.03
CA THR A 87 -11.21 12.30 -14.52
C THR A 87 -10.04 12.51 -13.57
N GLY A 88 -9.48 11.39 -13.10
CA GLY A 88 -8.37 11.38 -12.12
C GLY A 88 -8.79 11.54 -10.67
N ILE A 89 -10.09 11.69 -10.40
CA ILE A 89 -10.64 11.79 -9.06
C ILE A 89 -11.21 10.44 -8.61
N LEU A 90 -10.99 10.06 -7.37
CA LEU A 90 -11.55 8.84 -6.78
C LEU A 90 -13.11 8.91 -6.72
N SER A 91 -13.79 7.76 -6.75
CA SER A 91 -15.26 7.72 -6.69
C SER A 91 -15.73 7.78 -5.25
N LEU A 92 -16.92 8.33 -4.98
CA LEU A 92 -17.53 8.25 -3.65
C LEU A 92 -17.96 6.81 -3.26
N ASP A 93 -18.02 5.87 -4.21
CA ASP A 93 -18.42 4.47 -3.96
C ASP A 93 -17.48 3.71 -3.02
N GLY A 94 -16.29 4.25 -2.78
CA GLY A 94 -15.29 3.69 -1.88
C GLY A 94 -14.30 2.73 -2.54
N PHE A 95 -13.25 2.41 -1.77
CA PHE A 95 -12.10 1.63 -2.25
C PHE A 95 -12.47 0.25 -2.82
N TRP A 96 -13.31 -0.52 -2.13
CA TRP A 96 -13.62 -1.90 -2.53
C TRP A 96 -14.41 -1.98 -3.82
N ASN A 97 -15.36 -1.05 -4.02
CA ASN A 97 -16.13 -0.97 -5.24
C ASN A 97 -15.24 -0.62 -6.44
N GLN A 98 -14.34 0.37 -6.29
CA GLN A 98 -13.37 0.67 -7.33
C GLN A 98 -12.38 -0.48 -7.60
N LEU A 99 -11.92 -1.17 -6.56
CA LEU A 99 -11.04 -2.33 -6.73
C LEU A 99 -11.76 -3.44 -7.51
N ALA A 100 -12.98 -3.77 -7.13
CA ALA A 100 -13.81 -4.76 -7.80
C ALA A 100 -14.10 -4.35 -9.25
N GLN A 101 -14.41 -3.08 -9.51
CA GLN A 101 -14.66 -2.56 -10.86
C GLN A 101 -13.42 -2.66 -11.75
N ARG A 102 -12.22 -2.29 -11.24
CA ARG A 102 -10.96 -2.39 -12.00
C ARG A 102 -10.51 -3.82 -12.22
N VAL A 103 -10.70 -4.70 -11.24
CA VAL A 103 -10.45 -6.15 -11.40
C VAL A 103 -11.44 -6.74 -12.41
N GLY A 104 -12.71 -6.38 -12.31
CA GLY A 104 -13.75 -6.76 -13.27
C GLY A 104 -13.43 -6.29 -14.69
N ALA A 105 -12.90 -5.07 -14.85
CA ALA A 105 -12.48 -4.51 -16.13
C ALA A 105 -11.39 -5.34 -16.86
N HIS A 106 -10.62 -6.15 -16.13
CA HIS A 106 -9.68 -7.10 -16.75
C HIS A 106 -10.37 -8.30 -17.41
N PHE A 107 -11.57 -8.66 -16.96
CA PHE A 107 -12.37 -9.76 -17.51
C PHE A 107 -13.44 -9.26 -18.49
N LEU A 108 -14.02 -8.09 -18.22
CA LEU A 108 -15.08 -7.47 -19.00
C LEU A 108 -14.79 -5.97 -19.14
N PRO A 109 -14.32 -5.49 -20.31
CA PRO A 109 -13.91 -4.10 -20.49
C PRO A 109 -15.07 -3.11 -20.26
N LEU A 110 -14.75 -1.96 -19.68
CA LEU A 110 -15.71 -0.87 -19.49
C LEU A 110 -16.06 -0.24 -20.85
N ILE A 111 -17.35 0.07 -21.05
CA ILE A 111 -17.82 0.81 -22.23
C ILE A 111 -17.66 2.30 -21.95
N ASN A 112 -16.99 3.01 -22.85
CA ASN A 112 -16.84 4.47 -22.77
C ASN A 112 -18.04 5.15 -23.43
N ASP A 113 -18.45 6.31 -22.91
CA ASP A 113 -19.45 7.17 -23.56
C ASP A 113 -18.74 8.07 -24.59
N GLU A 114 -18.93 7.76 -25.87
CA GLU A 114 -18.34 8.49 -27.01
C GLU A 114 -18.77 9.98 -27.07
N SER A 115 -19.83 10.37 -26.35
CA SER A 115 -20.26 11.77 -26.26
C SER A 115 -19.42 12.61 -25.28
N GLN A 116 -18.57 11.98 -24.46
CA GLN A 116 -17.74 12.65 -23.46
C GLN A 116 -16.39 13.06 -24.05
N LEU A 117 -15.91 14.23 -23.63
CA LEU A 117 -14.58 14.73 -24.02
C LEU A 117 -13.45 13.79 -23.54
N GLN A 118 -13.70 13.03 -22.47
CA GLN A 118 -12.81 11.97 -21.99
C GLN A 118 -12.46 10.96 -23.07
N ASP A 119 -13.41 10.61 -23.94
CA ASP A 119 -13.18 9.64 -25.00
C ASP A 119 -12.28 10.21 -26.11
N LEU A 120 -12.46 11.50 -26.47
CA LEU A 120 -11.55 12.19 -27.38
C LEU A 120 -10.12 12.21 -26.81
N VAL A 121 -9.95 12.57 -25.54
CA VAL A 121 -8.62 12.62 -24.92
C VAL A 121 -7.98 11.22 -24.89
N ARG A 122 -8.75 10.15 -24.65
CA ARG A 122 -8.28 8.75 -24.75
C ARG A 122 -7.79 8.38 -26.15
N ARG A 123 -8.46 8.86 -27.21
CA ARG A 123 -8.08 8.62 -28.60
C ARG A 123 -6.84 9.41 -29.01
N VAL A 124 -6.75 10.67 -28.58
CA VAL A 124 -5.62 11.57 -28.88
C VAL A 124 -4.35 11.11 -28.16
N PHE A 125 -4.44 10.88 -26.84
CA PHE A 125 -3.35 10.37 -26.02
C PHE A 125 -3.63 8.91 -25.67
N TYR A 126 -3.38 8.00 -26.63
CA TYR A 126 -3.68 6.56 -26.49
C TYR A 126 -2.50 5.71 -26.00
N GLN A 127 -1.27 6.26 -25.97
CA GLN A 127 -0.10 5.55 -25.44
C GLN A 127 0.14 5.83 -23.95
N ARG A 128 0.35 4.78 -23.14
CA ARG A 128 0.68 4.89 -21.71
C ARG A 128 1.91 5.76 -21.40
N SER A 129 2.81 5.90 -22.37
CA SER A 129 4.00 6.75 -22.32
C SER A 129 3.69 8.24 -22.45
N ASP A 130 2.48 8.61 -22.87
CA ASP A 130 2.14 10.01 -23.21
C ASP A 130 2.27 10.97 -22.03
N LYS A 131 1.93 10.48 -20.84
CA LYS A 131 2.09 11.24 -19.60
C LYS A 131 3.54 11.65 -19.31
N TYR A 132 4.55 10.85 -19.69
CA TYR A 132 5.94 11.13 -19.32
C TYR A 132 6.54 12.25 -20.16
N TRP A 133 6.23 12.29 -21.46
CA TRP A 133 6.77 13.34 -22.31
C TRP A 133 6.03 14.66 -22.12
N LEU A 134 4.72 14.63 -21.85
CA LEU A 134 3.94 15.84 -21.55
C LEU A 134 4.44 16.53 -20.27
N ASP A 135 4.73 15.75 -19.22
CA ASP A 135 5.29 16.22 -17.95
C ASP A 135 6.74 16.74 -18.09
N SER A 136 7.45 16.32 -19.14
CA SER A 136 8.85 16.72 -19.40
C SER A 136 8.98 18.02 -20.19
N ILE A 137 7.89 18.57 -20.73
CA ILE A 137 7.91 19.83 -21.48
C ILE A 137 8.07 21.00 -20.50
N SER A 138 8.98 21.92 -20.83
CA SER A 138 9.21 23.11 -20.00
C SER A 138 7.98 24.03 -19.93
N ASN A 139 7.75 24.64 -18.76
CA ASN A 139 6.67 25.61 -18.58
C ASN A 139 6.78 26.80 -19.55
N GLU A 140 8.00 27.20 -19.93
CA GLU A 140 8.22 28.26 -20.92
C GLU A 140 7.68 27.89 -22.31
N ASP A 141 7.87 26.65 -22.75
CA ASP A 141 7.40 26.21 -24.06
C ASP A 141 5.88 26.01 -24.06
N TRP A 142 5.29 25.55 -22.94
CA TRP A 142 3.83 25.57 -22.74
C TRP A 142 3.24 26.98 -22.81
N GLN A 143 3.85 27.94 -22.10
CA GLN A 143 3.44 29.34 -22.11
C GLN A 143 3.49 29.92 -23.52
N LYS A 144 4.55 29.66 -24.30
CA LYS A 144 4.65 30.10 -25.70
C LYS A 144 3.50 29.55 -26.55
N LEU A 145 3.23 28.24 -26.46
CA LEU A 145 2.16 27.61 -27.24
C LEU A 145 0.79 28.21 -26.90
N PHE A 146 0.45 28.31 -25.61
CA PHE A 146 -0.85 28.83 -25.20
C PHE A 146 -0.99 30.33 -25.44
N ALA A 147 0.09 31.11 -25.28
CA ALA A 147 0.09 32.52 -25.63
C ALA A 147 -0.18 32.72 -27.13
N LEU A 148 0.42 31.90 -28.01
CA LEU A 148 0.11 31.93 -29.44
C LEU A 148 -1.35 31.59 -29.71
N LEU A 149 -1.85 30.50 -29.11
CA LEU A 149 -3.24 30.07 -29.27
C LEU A 149 -4.25 31.02 -28.63
N ASN A 150 -3.86 31.95 -27.76
CA ASN A 150 -4.76 32.95 -27.19
C ASN A 150 -4.76 34.29 -27.96
N GLN A 151 -3.94 34.44 -29.00
CA GLN A 151 -3.91 35.64 -29.83
C GLN A 151 -5.16 35.71 -30.73
N GLY A 152 -6.15 36.51 -30.32
CA GLY A 152 -7.31 36.86 -31.14
C GLY A 152 -8.65 36.87 -30.38
N HIS A 153 -9.58 37.72 -30.84
CA HIS A 153 -10.93 37.86 -30.29
C HIS A 153 -11.97 36.89 -30.90
N GLY A 154 -11.54 35.92 -31.72
CA GLY A 154 -12.42 34.93 -32.35
C GLY A 154 -12.96 33.86 -31.40
N ASN A 155 -13.99 33.11 -31.86
CA ASN A 155 -14.65 32.00 -31.15
C ASN A 155 -15.14 32.32 -29.74
N GLN A 156 -15.68 33.52 -29.53
CA GLN A 156 -16.23 33.94 -28.23
C GLN A 156 -17.30 32.95 -27.74
N ALA A 157 -18.16 32.45 -28.64
CA ALA A 157 -19.21 31.50 -28.27
C ALA A 157 -18.66 30.17 -27.73
N GLU A 158 -17.66 29.59 -28.39
CA GLU A 158 -17.00 28.35 -27.97
C GLU A 158 -16.23 28.56 -26.66
N LYS A 159 -15.50 29.69 -26.53
CA LYS A 159 -14.81 30.06 -25.29
C LYS A 159 -15.79 30.17 -24.12
N LEU A 160 -16.92 30.86 -24.30
CA LEU A 160 -17.98 30.97 -23.28
C LEU A 160 -18.59 29.62 -22.93
N LYS A 161 -18.78 28.72 -23.91
CA LYS A 161 -19.29 27.37 -23.66
C LYS A 161 -18.33 26.56 -22.79
N ILE A 162 -17.04 26.58 -23.09
CA ILE A 162 -16.00 25.91 -22.29
C ILE A 162 -15.97 26.49 -20.87
N SER A 163 -15.98 27.82 -20.73
CA SER A 163 -16.05 28.47 -19.42
C SER A 163 -17.29 28.07 -18.62
N SER A 164 -18.46 27.96 -19.27
CA SER A 164 -19.68 27.48 -18.63
C SER A 164 -19.55 26.02 -18.15
N GLU A 165 -18.89 25.14 -18.91
CA GLU A 165 -18.64 23.76 -18.49
C GLU A 165 -17.62 23.68 -17.33
N LEU A 166 -16.59 24.53 -17.32
CA LEU A 166 -15.66 24.67 -16.19
C LEU A 166 -16.40 25.10 -14.92
N ILE A 167 -17.30 26.09 -15.01
CA ILE A 167 -18.12 26.55 -13.88
C ILE A 167 -19.04 25.43 -13.35
N LYS A 168 -19.62 24.60 -14.24
CA LYS A 168 -20.39 23.43 -13.83
C LYS A 168 -19.52 22.43 -13.07
N ALA A 169 -18.31 22.15 -13.56
CA ALA A 169 -17.37 21.26 -12.89
C ALA A 169 -16.93 21.77 -11.51
N ILE A 170 -16.61 23.07 -11.39
CA ILE A 170 -16.31 23.72 -10.10
C ILE A 170 -17.48 23.55 -9.12
N THR A 171 -18.71 23.74 -9.61
CA THR A 171 -19.93 23.54 -8.80
C THR A 171 -20.01 22.11 -8.26
N VAL A 172 -19.85 21.10 -9.13
CA VAL A 172 -19.89 19.68 -8.76
C VAL A 172 -18.82 19.35 -7.73
N LEU A 173 -17.58 19.80 -7.94
CA LEU A 173 -16.47 19.57 -7.01
C LEU A 173 -16.72 20.21 -5.64
N SER A 174 -17.27 21.43 -5.62
CA SER A 174 -17.59 22.15 -4.39
C SER A 174 -18.63 21.41 -3.54
N TYR A 175 -19.71 20.92 -4.16
CA TYR A 175 -20.68 20.08 -3.47
C TYR A 175 -20.09 18.74 -3.01
N ARG A 176 -19.20 18.14 -3.80
CA ARG A 176 -18.49 16.90 -3.42
C ARG A 176 -17.61 17.12 -2.19
N ILE A 177 -16.84 18.22 -2.14
CA ILE A 177 -16.03 18.61 -0.97
C ILE A 177 -16.91 18.78 0.27
N SER A 178 -18.02 19.50 0.14
CA SER A 178 -19.00 19.69 1.22
C SER A 178 -19.53 18.35 1.73
N GLY A 179 -19.94 17.47 0.81
CA GLY A 179 -20.45 16.14 1.15
C GLY A 179 -19.41 15.29 1.88
N ILE A 180 -18.15 15.29 1.43
CA ILE A 180 -17.05 14.56 2.09
C ILE A 180 -16.83 15.08 3.51
N GLY A 181 -16.82 16.40 3.69
CA GLY A 181 -16.63 17.04 4.99
C GLY A 181 -17.69 16.69 6.04
N LEU A 182 -18.86 16.20 5.62
CA LEU A 182 -19.96 15.78 6.49
C LEU A 182 -19.96 14.28 6.81
N TYR A 183 -19.02 13.49 6.28
CA TYR A 183 -18.96 12.06 6.60
C TYR A 183 -18.69 11.84 8.09
N PRO A 184 -19.34 10.86 8.74
CA PRO A 184 -19.10 10.54 10.14
C PRO A 184 -17.63 10.26 10.45
N GLU A 185 -16.88 9.69 9.51
CA GLU A 185 -15.45 9.43 9.63
C GLU A 185 -14.64 10.72 9.84
N PHE A 186 -15.01 11.82 9.18
CA PHE A 186 -14.38 13.13 9.33
C PHE A 186 -14.76 13.79 10.65
N ILE A 187 -16.05 13.76 11.00
CA ILE A 187 -16.57 14.32 12.26
C ILE A 187 -15.95 13.60 13.48
N ASN A 188 -15.82 12.28 13.43
CA ASN A 188 -15.19 11.52 14.50
C ASN A 188 -13.70 11.85 14.67
N ALA A 189 -13.02 12.20 13.57
CA ALA A 189 -11.60 12.56 13.59
C ALA A 189 -11.36 14.02 14.02
N GLN A 190 -12.29 14.93 13.70
CA GLN A 190 -12.27 16.34 14.09
C GLN A 190 -13.66 16.80 14.56
N PRO A 191 -14.00 16.62 15.85
CA PRO A 191 -15.31 16.98 16.40
C PRO A 191 -15.65 18.47 16.27
N ASP A 192 -14.65 19.34 16.23
CA ASP A 192 -14.81 20.79 16.05
C ASP A 192 -15.60 21.15 14.76
N LEU A 193 -15.65 20.23 13.78
CA LEU A 193 -16.44 20.38 12.55
C LEU A 193 -17.96 20.44 12.80
N THR A 194 -18.45 19.95 13.94
CA THR A 194 -19.86 20.10 14.32
C THR A 194 -20.11 21.23 15.31
N GLU A 195 -19.06 21.69 16.01
CA GLU A 195 -19.18 22.79 16.98
C GLU A 195 -19.18 24.17 16.31
N TYR A 196 -18.48 24.31 15.18
CA TYR A 196 -18.37 25.57 14.41
C TYR A 196 -18.88 25.41 12.98
N GLU A 197 -19.03 26.53 12.26
CA GLU A 197 -19.35 26.50 10.83
C GLU A 197 -18.19 25.81 10.07
N SER A 198 -18.48 24.63 9.50
CA SER A 198 -17.47 23.81 8.84
C SER A 198 -16.88 24.51 7.60
N PRO A 199 -15.54 24.64 7.49
CA PRO A 199 -14.91 25.23 6.31
C PRO A 199 -15.34 24.58 4.99
N PHE A 200 -15.65 23.27 5.01
CA PHE A 200 -16.15 22.55 3.84
C PHE A 200 -17.49 23.08 3.33
N LEU A 201 -18.36 23.58 4.22
CA LEU A 201 -19.64 24.19 3.86
C LEU A 201 -19.47 25.65 3.43
N VAL A 202 -18.63 26.41 4.16
CA VAL A 202 -18.36 27.82 3.85
C VAL A 202 -17.72 27.95 2.46
N GLN A 203 -16.76 27.08 2.14
CA GLN A 203 -16.19 26.91 0.81
C GLN A 203 -17.24 26.86 -0.30
N ASN A 204 -18.34 26.13 -0.09
CA ASN A 204 -19.39 26.02 -1.08
C ASN A 204 -20.19 27.30 -1.26
N ARG A 205 -20.49 27.99 -0.17
CA ARG A 205 -21.13 29.30 -0.21
C ARG A 205 -20.29 30.31 -1.01
N GLU A 206 -19.00 30.44 -0.69
CA GLU A 206 -18.10 31.38 -1.37
C GLU A 206 -17.96 31.06 -2.86
N ILE A 207 -17.87 29.77 -3.23
CA ILE A 207 -17.84 29.35 -4.65
C ILE A 207 -19.15 29.67 -5.36
N VAL A 208 -20.30 29.39 -4.75
CA VAL A 208 -21.59 29.69 -5.36
C VAL A 208 -21.75 31.20 -5.58
N GLU A 209 -21.31 32.01 -4.63
CA GLU A 209 -21.30 33.47 -4.75
C GLU A 209 -20.38 33.94 -5.88
N PHE A 210 -19.14 33.43 -5.95
CA PHE A 210 -18.22 33.67 -7.06
C PHE A 210 -18.85 33.32 -8.42
N ILE A 211 -19.49 32.16 -8.53
CA ILE A 211 -20.16 31.71 -9.76
C ILE A 211 -21.32 32.64 -10.14
N GLN A 212 -22.09 33.13 -9.17
CA GLN A 212 -23.17 34.08 -9.43
C GLN A 212 -22.63 35.41 -9.97
N HIS A 213 -21.56 35.95 -9.38
CA HIS A 213 -20.89 37.15 -9.88
C HIS A 213 -20.34 36.94 -11.29
N TYR A 214 -19.68 35.81 -11.54
CA TYR A 214 -19.17 35.45 -12.86
C TYR A 214 -20.28 35.36 -13.92
N LYS A 215 -21.43 34.74 -13.60
CA LYS A 215 -22.56 34.66 -14.53
C LYS A 215 -23.18 36.03 -14.84
N LYS A 216 -23.30 36.92 -13.85
CA LYS A 216 -23.82 38.29 -14.06
C LYS A 216 -22.95 39.08 -15.03
N LEU A 217 -21.62 38.98 -14.91
CA LEU A 217 -20.67 39.60 -15.84
C LEU A 217 -20.89 39.19 -17.29
N HIS A 218 -21.17 37.91 -17.54
CA HIS A 218 -21.31 37.37 -18.90
C HIS A 218 -22.74 37.49 -19.46
N GLN A 219 -23.74 37.77 -18.62
CA GLN A 219 -25.13 37.99 -19.02
C GLN A 219 -25.47 39.47 -19.24
N ASN A 220 -24.81 40.39 -18.55
CA ASN A 220 -25.08 41.82 -18.69
C ASN A 220 -24.58 42.35 -20.04
N THR A 221 -25.52 42.81 -20.87
CA THR A 221 -25.30 43.41 -22.20
C THR A 221 -25.02 44.91 -22.14
N ASP A 222 -24.89 45.49 -20.95
CA ASP A 222 -24.79 46.95 -20.78
C ASP A 222 -23.32 47.41 -20.80
N PRO A 223 -22.84 48.06 -21.88
CA PRO A 223 -21.43 48.40 -22.08
C PRO A 223 -20.91 49.49 -21.12
N LEU A 224 -21.76 50.09 -20.27
CA LEU A 224 -21.43 51.15 -19.33
C LEU A 224 -21.39 50.70 -17.85
N ALA A 225 -21.71 49.44 -17.54
CA ALA A 225 -21.59 48.94 -16.18
C ALA A 225 -20.11 48.64 -15.87
N VAL A 226 -19.49 49.42 -14.99
CA VAL A 226 -18.18 49.11 -14.39
C VAL A 226 -18.38 47.94 -13.43
N ILE A 227 -18.36 46.71 -13.96
CA ILE A 227 -18.46 45.51 -13.15
C ILE A 227 -17.03 45.10 -12.77
N THR A 228 -16.71 45.14 -11.48
CA THR A 228 -15.45 44.62 -10.94
C THR A 228 -15.28 43.15 -11.33
N PRO A 229 -14.05 42.71 -11.71
CA PRO A 229 -13.79 41.32 -12.00
C PRO A 229 -14.18 40.46 -10.79
N PRO A 230 -14.68 39.23 -11.01
CA PRO A 230 -15.17 38.40 -9.93
C PRO A 230 -13.97 37.94 -9.08
N ASP A 231 -13.96 38.35 -7.82
CA ASP A 231 -12.89 38.02 -6.88
C ASP A 231 -13.09 36.60 -6.33
N ALA A 232 -12.15 35.70 -6.66
CA ALA A 232 -12.13 34.34 -6.12
C ALA A 232 -11.31 34.20 -4.84
N SER A 233 -10.72 35.28 -4.31
CA SER A 233 -9.80 35.25 -3.17
C SER A 233 -10.42 34.57 -1.94
N GLN A 234 -11.68 34.89 -1.61
CA GLN A 234 -12.38 34.27 -0.47
C GLN A 234 -12.56 32.76 -0.66
N ALA A 235 -12.94 32.32 -1.87
CA ALA A 235 -13.05 30.91 -2.20
C ALA A 235 -11.69 30.19 -2.09
N LEU A 236 -10.61 30.80 -2.58
CA LEU A 236 -9.26 30.24 -2.46
C LEU A 236 -8.78 30.13 -1.01
N VAL A 237 -9.08 31.14 -0.16
CA VAL A 237 -8.79 31.07 1.28
C VAL A 237 -9.57 29.93 1.94
N MET A 238 -10.84 29.73 1.59
CA MET A 238 -11.63 28.61 2.13
C MET A 238 -11.14 27.24 1.65
N ILE A 239 -10.64 27.12 0.41
CA ILE A 239 -9.97 25.89 -0.08
C ILE A 239 -8.74 25.58 0.79
N GLU A 240 -7.92 26.59 1.09
CA GLU A 240 -6.73 26.41 1.93
C GLU A 240 -7.11 26.01 3.36
N GLN A 241 -8.16 26.60 3.94
CA GLN A 241 -8.68 26.18 5.24
C GLN A 241 -9.19 24.73 5.23
N CYS A 242 -9.81 24.28 4.13
CA CYS A 242 -10.19 22.87 3.96
C CYS A 242 -8.96 21.96 3.94
N ARG A 243 -7.86 22.38 3.31
CA ARG A 243 -6.57 21.65 3.33
C ARG A 243 -5.97 21.57 4.73
N ASP A 244 -6.02 22.66 5.49
CA ASP A 244 -5.57 22.68 6.87
C ASP A 244 -6.34 21.70 7.76
N VAL A 245 -7.67 21.62 7.59
CA VAL A 245 -8.49 20.62 8.28
C VAL A 245 -8.10 19.20 7.86
N ALA A 246 -7.93 18.94 6.57
CA ALA A 246 -7.48 17.63 6.07
C ALA A 246 -6.12 17.21 6.69
N LEU A 247 -5.18 18.16 6.79
CA LEU A 247 -3.88 17.95 7.44
C LEU A 247 -4.03 17.68 8.96
N LYS A 248 -4.91 18.40 9.65
CA LYS A 248 -5.22 18.14 11.08
C LYS A 248 -5.80 16.74 11.27
N ILE A 249 -6.76 16.35 10.44
CA ILE A 249 -7.35 15.00 10.46
C ILE A 249 -6.27 13.94 10.22
N ARG A 250 -5.41 14.11 9.21
CA ARG A 250 -4.27 13.20 8.94
C ARG A 250 -3.34 13.05 10.14
N ARG A 251 -3.13 14.11 10.92
CA ARG A 251 -2.35 14.08 12.17
C ARG A 251 -3.11 13.39 13.31
N ALA A 252 -4.40 13.64 13.47
CA ALA A 252 -5.26 13.05 14.51
C ALA A 252 -5.40 11.53 14.34
N ILE A 253 -5.57 11.08 13.09
CA ILE A 253 -5.67 9.69 12.66
C ILE A 253 -4.50 8.82 13.18
N LYS A 254 -3.27 9.38 13.28
CA LYS A 254 -2.12 8.65 13.84
C LYS A 254 -2.30 8.24 15.31
N ARG A 255 -3.17 8.93 16.05
CA ARG A 255 -3.44 8.68 17.47
C ARG A 255 -4.70 7.85 17.69
N THR A 256 -5.75 8.10 16.92
CA THR A 256 -7.09 7.49 17.11
C THR A 256 -7.30 6.21 16.31
N GLY A 257 -6.33 5.79 15.50
CA GLY A 257 -6.51 4.68 14.55
C GLY A 257 -7.26 5.13 13.30
N VAL A 258 -7.29 4.27 12.29
CA VAL A 258 -7.61 4.67 10.91
C VAL A 258 -8.50 3.65 10.22
N SER A 259 -9.38 4.10 9.33
CA SER A 259 -10.08 3.19 8.42
C SER A 259 -9.62 3.38 6.98
N ILE A 260 -9.71 2.30 6.20
CA ILE A 260 -9.51 2.33 4.75
C ILE A 260 -10.43 3.37 4.11
N SER A 261 -11.67 3.48 4.60
CA SER A 261 -12.65 4.46 4.13
C SER A 261 -12.21 5.90 4.41
N LEU A 262 -11.78 6.22 5.63
CA LEU A 262 -11.31 7.56 5.98
C LEU A 262 -10.08 7.97 5.16
N THR A 263 -9.11 7.07 5.02
CA THR A 263 -7.92 7.31 4.17
C THR A 263 -8.31 7.58 2.72
N TYR A 264 -9.24 6.80 2.19
CA TYR A 264 -9.73 6.94 0.83
C TYR A 264 -10.48 8.27 0.63
N LEU A 265 -11.36 8.64 1.57
CA LEU A 265 -12.09 9.92 1.55
C LEU A 265 -11.15 11.12 1.68
N LEU A 266 -10.06 11.01 2.47
CA LEU A 266 -9.01 12.02 2.56
C LEU A 266 -8.29 12.24 1.22
N SER A 267 -7.87 11.17 0.56
CA SER A 267 -7.25 11.25 -0.76
C SER A 267 -8.21 11.85 -1.80
N LEU A 268 -9.48 11.44 -1.74
CA LEU A 268 -10.53 11.99 -2.59
C LEU A 268 -10.74 13.50 -2.34
N LEU A 269 -10.78 13.92 -1.07
CA LEU A 269 -10.91 15.32 -0.68
C LEU A 269 -9.74 16.16 -1.22
N GLU A 270 -8.50 15.69 -1.05
CA GLU A 270 -7.30 16.38 -1.57
C GLU A 270 -7.37 16.55 -3.09
N GLN A 271 -7.71 15.48 -3.82
CA GLN A 271 -7.89 15.55 -5.27
C GLN A 271 -8.98 16.54 -5.70
N CYS A 272 -10.08 16.62 -4.96
CA CYS A 272 -11.13 17.60 -5.24
C CYS A 272 -10.66 19.03 -4.96
N LEU A 273 -9.90 19.26 -3.87
CA LEU A 273 -9.36 20.56 -3.50
C LEU A 273 -8.27 21.04 -4.46
N GLU A 274 -7.41 20.14 -4.95
CA GLU A 274 -6.42 20.45 -5.99
C GLU A 274 -7.09 20.77 -7.32
N ARG A 275 -8.06 19.94 -7.73
CA ARG A 275 -8.76 20.15 -9.00
C ARG A 275 -9.55 21.45 -9.00
N ILE A 276 -10.29 21.76 -7.93
CA ILE A 276 -11.12 22.96 -7.89
C ILE A 276 -10.29 24.25 -7.91
N GLU A 277 -9.15 24.28 -7.22
CA GLU A 277 -8.19 25.39 -7.27
C GLU A 277 -7.67 25.59 -8.68
N LEU A 278 -7.25 24.49 -9.34
CA LEU A 278 -6.78 24.53 -10.72
C LEU A 278 -7.86 25.12 -11.65
N LEU A 279 -9.10 24.66 -11.55
CA LEU A 279 -10.19 25.14 -12.40
C LEU A 279 -10.54 26.61 -12.13
N ILE A 280 -10.41 27.09 -10.89
CA ILE A 280 -10.60 28.52 -10.55
C ILE A 280 -9.47 29.35 -11.19
N ASN A 281 -8.22 28.91 -11.11
CA ASN A 281 -7.08 29.59 -11.72
C ASN A 281 -7.20 29.69 -13.24
N LEU A 282 -7.84 28.70 -13.89
CA LEU A 282 -8.14 28.77 -15.32
C LEU A 282 -9.12 29.89 -15.70
N ILE A 283 -9.97 30.32 -14.77
CA ILE A 283 -11.02 31.33 -14.99
C ILE A 283 -10.56 32.73 -14.59
N VAL A 284 -9.87 32.86 -13.46
CA VAL A 284 -9.66 34.16 -12.77
C VAL A 284 -8.29 34.76 -13.02
N GLU A 285 -7.26 33.93 -13.13
CA GLU A 285 -5.88 34.40 -13.06
C GLU A 285 -5.37 34.98 -14.38
N GLU A 286 -4.26 35.73 -14.28
CA GLU A 286 -3.52 36.25 -15.43
C GLU A 286 -3.00 35.13 -16.33
N ASP A 287 -2.75 35.47 -17.59
CA ASP A 287 -2.35 34.54 -18.65
C ASP A 287 -1.23 33.57 -18.23
N LYS A 288 -0.23 34.04 -17.47
CA LYS A 288 0.89 33.19 -17.02
C LYS A 288 0.41 32.02 -16.14
N VAL A 289 -0.33 32.30 -15.08
CA VAL A 289 -0.83 31.29 -14.13
C VAL A 289 -1.92 30.43 -14.77
N ARG A 290 -2.73 31.03 -15.65
CA ARG A 290 -3.72 30.31 -16.45
C ARG A 290 -3.07 29.27 -17.36
N TYR A 291 -2.00 29.62 -18.06
CA TYR A 291 -1.27 28.71 -18.95
C TYR A 291 -0.57 27.58 -18.20
N GLU A 292 0.02 27.87 -17.04
CA GLU A 292 0.58 26.85 -16.15
C GLU A 292 -0.49 25.89 -15.60
N SER A 293 -1.65 26.42 -15.22
CA SER A 293 -2.78 25.60 -14.77
C SER A 293 -3.33 24.72 -15.91
N LEU A 294 -3.34 25.23 -17.15
CA LEU A 294 -3.82 24.48 -18.31
C LEU A 294 -2.89 23.32 -18.68
N SER A 295 -1.57 23.52 -18.66
CA SER A 295 -0.62 22.43 -18.87
C SER A 295 -0.71 21.40 -17.75
N ALA A 296 -0.80 21.83 -16.48
CA ALA A 296 -0.96 20.93 -15.34
C ALA A 296 -2.23 20.07 -15.49
N LEU A 297 -3.36 20.67 -15.87
CA LEU A 297 -4.61 19.93 -16.11
C LEU A 297 -4.47 18.89 -17.22
N LEU A 298 -3.80 19.24 -18.31
CA LEU A 298 -3.59 18.34 -19.44
C LEU A 298 -2.73 17.14 -19.04
N VAL A 299 -1.64 17.37 -18.31
CA VAL A 299 -0.77 16.30 -17.78
C VAL A 299 -1.55 15.41 -16.81
N ASP A 300 -2.30 16.02 -15.88
CA ASP A 300 -3.10 15.31 -14.88
C ASP A 300 -4.18 14.43 -15.51
N ILE A 301 -4.96 14.96 -16.44
CA ILE A 301 -5.99 14.22 -17.17
C ILE A 301 -5.38 13.07 -17.96
N THR A 302 -4.27 13.32 -18.67
CA THR A 302 -3.61 12.29 -19.48
C THR A 302 -3.07 11.16 -18.59
N SER A 303 -2.46 11.51 -17.45
CA SER A 303 -2.01 10.52 -16.46
C SER A 303 -3.18 9.75 -15.85
N ALA A 304 -4.27 10.44 -15.53
CA ALA A 304 -5.47 9.90 -14.93
C ALA A 304 -6.14 8.83 -15.79
N ILE A 305 -6.34 9.10 -17.09
CA ILE A 305 -6.98 8.22 -18.06
C ILE A 305 -6.39 6.80 -18.06
N TYR A 306 -5.06 6.68 -17.89
CA TYR A 306 -4.38 5.39 -17.76
C TYR A 306 -4.45 4.80 -16.37
N SER A 307 -4.37 5.65 -15.35
CA SER A 307 -4.41 5.22 -13.96
C SER A 307 -5.78 4.62 -13.59
N GLU A 308 -6.86 5.05 -14.24
CA GLU A 308 -8.25 4.66 -13.95
C GLU A 308 -8.51 3.17 -14.12
N GLN A 309 -7.91 2.53 -15.12
CA GLN A 309 -8.05 1.09 -15.37
C GLN A 309 -7.05 0.25 -14.56
N SER A 310 -6.06 0.89 -13.92
CA SER A 310 -4.97 0.17 -13.27
C SER A 310 -5.30 -0.20 -11.83
N VAL A 311 -5.41 -1.51 -11.56
CA VAL A 311 -5.45 -2.06 -10.18
C VAL A 311 -4.17 -1.70 -9.43
N ARG A 312 -3.02 -1.79 -10.11
CA ARG A 312 -1.72 -1.45 -9.52
C ARG A 312 -1.66 0.01 -9.07
N SER A 313 -2.20 0.94 -9.86
CA SER A 313 -2.24 2.37 -9.50
C SER A 313 -3.17 2.63 -8.31
N LEU A 314 -4.36 2.01 -8.29
CA LEU A 314 -5.29 2.14 -7.16
C LEU A 314 -4.66 1.65 -5.86
N LEU A 315 -4.04 0.47 -5.92
CA LEU A 315 -3.33 -0.10 -4.79
C LEU A 315 -2.15 0.80 -4.41
N ALA A 316 -1.31 1.26 -5.34
CA ALA A 316 -0.16 2.10 -5.00
C ALA A 316 -0.57 3.38 -4.25
N ASN A 317 -1.62 4.08 -4.71
CA ASN A 317 -2.04 5.36 -4.14
C ASN A 317 -2.75 5.22 -2.78
N ASN A 318 -3.51 4.15 -2.57
CA ASN A 318 -4.29 3.96 -1.33
C ASN A 318 -3.66 2.96 -0.34
N SER A 319 -2.84 2.01 -0.80
CA SER A 319 -2.20 1.01 0.07
C SER A 319 -1.09 1.60 0.90
N GLU A 320 -0.49 2.73 0.50
CA GLU A 320 0.64 3.32 1.22
C GLU A 320 0.24 3.74 2.64
N LEU A 321 -0.84 4.52 2.77
CA LEU A 321 -1.33 4.99 4.06
C LEU A 321 -1.88 3.84 4.92
N ILE A 322 -2.54 2.86 4.31
CA ILE A 322 -3.05 1.67 5.00
C ILE A 322 -1.89 0.80 5.48
N ALA A 323 -0.91 0.52 4.62
CA ALA A 323 0.26 -0.27 4.96
C ALA A 323 1.10 0.44 6.01
N LEU A 324 1.25 1.76 5.93
CA LEU A 324 1.94 2.58 6.94
C LEU A 324 1.30 2.40 8.31
N GLN A 325 -0.03 2.43 8.41
CA GLN A 325 -0.73 2.38 9.69
C GLN A 325 -0.90 0.96 10.24
N VAL A 326 -1.09 -0.03 9.37
CA VAL A 326 -1.05 -1.45 9.77
C VAL A 326 0.35 -1.80 10.29
N THR A 327 1.41 -1.29 9.65
CA THR A 327 2.79 -1.50 10.11
C THR A 327 3.14 -0.69 11.37
N GLU A 328 2.73 0.58 11.49
CA GLU A 328 2.96 1.40 12.70
C GLU A 328 2.20 0.90 13.93
N ASN A 329 1.02 0.30 13.78
CA ASN A 329 0.34 -0.28 14.93
C ASN A 329 0.91 -1.66 15.32
N ALA A 330 1.35 -2.45 14.33
CA ALA A 330 2.09 -3.69 14.59
C ALA A 330 3.44 -3.46 15.30
N SER A 331 4.03 -2.26 15.18
CA SER A 331 5.30 -1.92 15.84
C SER A 331 5.16 -1.66 17.34
N LYS A 332 4.05 -1.04 17.79
CA LYS A 332 3.82 -0.75 19.23
C LYS A 332 3.80 -2.00 20.09
N THR A 333 3.36 -3.13 19.54
CA THR A 333 3.40 -4.45 20.19
C THR A 333 4.73 -5.18 19.99
N GLY A 334 5.60 -4.68 19.10
CA GLY A 334 6.83 -5.32 18.62
C GLY A 334 8.12 -4.96 19.36
N GLU A 335 8.18 -3.80 20.04
CA GLU A 335 9.41 -3.29 20.67
C GLU A 335 9.95 -4.20 21.78
N HIS A 336 9.05 -4.84 22.55
CA HIS A 336 9.43 -5.78 23.61
C HIS A 336 10.03 -7.10 23.10
N TYR A 337 10.06 -7.33 21.78
CA TYR A 337 10.56 -8.56 21.16
C TYR A 337 11.97 -8.44 20.57
N VAL A 338 12.68 -7.33 20.80
CA VAL A 338 14.10 -7.17 20.42
C VAL A 338 14.97 -7.10 21.66
N SER A 339 15.97 -7.97 21.75
CA SER A 339 16.96 -7.92 22.83
C SER A 339 18.22 -7.17 22.39
N THR A 340 18.52 -6.07 23.08
CA THR A 340 19.76 -5.31 22.89
C THR A 340 20.85 -5.73 23.87
N ASP A 341 20.48 -6.43 24.95
CA ASP A 341 21.35 -6.76 26.07
C ASP A 341 21.34 -8.26 26.42
N LYS A 342 22.29 -8.66 27.27
CA LYS A 342 22.43 -10.06 27.72
C LYS A 342 21.22 -10.56 28.51
N LYS A 343 20.59 -9.72 29.33
CA LYS A 343 19.44 -10.13 30.14
C LYS A 343 18.22 -10.35 29.25
N GLY A 344 17.99 -9.46 28.28
CA GLY A 344 16.97 -9.64 27.24
C GLY A 344 17.16 -10.92 26.44
N PHE A 345 18.39 -11.25 26.04
CA PHE A 345 18.72 -12.46 25.27
C PHE A 345 18.30 -13.75 26.00
N TRP A 346 18.65 -13.87 27.29
CA TRP A 346 18.25 -15.04 28.11
C TRP A 346 16.77 -15.06 28.47
N SER A 347 16.15 -13.89 28.65
CA SER A 347 14.69 -13.80 28.82
C SER A 347 13.97 -14.32 27.58
N MET A 348 14.46 -13.99 26.39
CA MET A 348 13.91 -14.48 25.13
C MET A 348 14.06 -16.00 25.00
N TYR A 349 15.22 -16.55 25.34
CA TYR A 349 15.43 -18.00 25.38
C TYR A 349 14.41 -18.70 26.27
N LYS A 350 14.19 -18.22 27.51
CA LYS A 350 13.24 -18.81 28.46
C LYS A 350 11.79 -18.74 27.96
N ALA A 351 11.39 -17.61 27.39
CA ALA A 351 10.06 -17.44 26.81
C ALA A 351 9.84 -18.39 25.61
N ALA A 352 10.86 -18.57 24.76
CA ALA A 352 10.82 -19.50 23.63
C ALA A 352 10.83 -20.98 24.07
N ALA A 353 11.65 -21.32 25.06
CA ALA A 353 11.65 -22.62 25.71
C ALA A 353 10.26 -23.04 26.21
N GLY A 354 9.54 -22.12 26.88
CA GLY A 354 8.16 -22.35 27.33
C GLY A 354 7.19 -22.64 26.17
N ALA A 355 7.32 -21.93 25.04
CA ALA A 355 6.54 -22.22 23.84
C ALA A 355 6.84 -23.61 23.27
N GLY A 356 8.11 -24.05 23.32
CA GLY A 356 8.54 -25.38 22.85
C GLY A 356 7.76 -26.53 23.49
N VAL A 357 7.45 -26.43 24.80
CA VAL A 357 6.63 -27.43 25.51
C VAL A 357 5.22 -27.51 24.91
N ILE A 358 4.56 -26.36 24.77
CA ILE A 358 3.18 -26.29 24.25
C ILE A 358 3.13 -26.79 22.81
N ILE A 359 4.11 -26.41 21.98
CA ILE A 359 4.18 -26.84 20.57
C ILE A 359 4.36 -28.36 20.45
N ALA A 360 5.17 -28.98 21.31
CA ALA A 360 5.31 -30.43 21.34
C ALA A 360 3.97 -31.11 21.66
N THR A 361 3.21 -30.59 22.63
CA THR A 361 1.86 -31.09 22.94
C THR A 361 0.90 -30.91 21.77
N MET A 362 0.92 -29.75 21.10
CA MET A 362 0.08 -29.50 19.92
C MET A 362 0.42 -30.44 18.76
N ALA A 363 1.71 -30.73 18.54
CA ALA A 363 2.16 -31.68 17.52
C ALA A 363 1.62 -33.09 17.81
N THR A 364 1.72 -33.54 19.07
CA THR A 364 1.12 -34.81 19.51
C THR A 364 -0.39 -34.83 19.30
N PHE A 365 -1.10 -33.78 19.71
CA PHE A 365 -2.55 -33.71 19.52
C PHE A 365 -2.94 -33.79 18.04
N LYS A 366 -2.16 -33.16 17.15
CA LYS A 366 -2.36 -33.27 15.70
C LYS A 366 -2.20 -34.71 15.22
N ILE A 367 -1.17 -35.43 15.69
CA ILE A 367 -0.96 -36.85 15.34
C ILE A 367 -2.14 -37.70 15.81
N LEU A 368 -2.60 -37.50 17.05
CA LEU A 368 -3.75 -38.22 17.59
C LEU A 368 -5.04 -37.91 16.82
N ALA A 369 -5.30 -36.63 16.54
CA ALA A 369 -6.45 -36.21 15.74
C ALA A 369 -6.39 -36.78 14.31
N ALA A 370 -5.18 -36.99 13.74
CA ALA A 370 -5.00 -37.61 12.44
C ALA A 370 -5.29 -39.12 12.41
N ARG A 371 -5.40 -39.79 13.58
CA ARG A 371 -5.84 -41.19 13.67
C ARG A 371 -7.36 -41.33 13.56
N LEU A 372 -8.10 -40.28 13.88
CA LEU A 372 -9.55 -40.28 13.79
C LEU A 372 -9.98 -40.17 12.32
N VAL A 373 -10.86 -41.08 11.88
CA VAL A 373 -11.46 -41.01 10.55
C VAL A 373 -12.48 -39.86 10.53
N MET A 374 -12.06 -38.71 10.01
CA MET A 374 -12.88 -37.50 9.93
C MET A 374 -12.98 -37.04 8.47
N ALA A 375 -14.09 -36.36 8.14
CA ALA A 375 -14.22 -35.67 6.87
C ALA A 375 -13.11 -34.60 6.73
N PRO A 376 -12.58 -34.33 5.52
CA PRO A 376 -11.46 -33.39 5.33
C PRO A 376 -11.67 -32.01 5.94
N LEU A 377 -12.91 -31.49 5.89
CA LEU A 377 -13.27 -30.21 6.50
C LEU A 377 -13.22 -30.25 8.03
N MET A 378 -13.68 -31.34 8.65
CA MET A 378 -13.62 -31.51 10.11
C MET A 378 -12.17 -31.68 10.57
N GLN A 379 -11.34 -32.38 9.78
CA GLN A 379 -9.91 -32.51 10.06
C GLN A 379 -9.20 -31.15 9.97
N ALA A 380 -9.48 -30.35 8.94
CA ALA A 380 -9.01 -28.96 8.87
C ALA A 380 -9.42 -28.16 10.10
N PHE A 381 -10.71 -28.22 10.47
CA PHE A 381 -11.21 -27.50 11.63
C PHE A 381 -10.51 -27.92 12.94
N MET A 382 -10.33 -29.22 13.18
CA MET A 382 -9.63 -29.72 14.37
C MET A 382 -8.17 -29.29 14.42
N PHE A 383 -7.44 -29.36 13.29
CA PHE A 383 -6.05 -28.90 13.22
C PHE A 383 -5.97 -27.38 13.41
N SER A 384 -6.84 -26.63 12.75
CA SER A 384 -6.95 -25.18 12.88
C SER A 384 -7.25 -24.77 14.32
N MET A 385 -8.20 -25.42 15.00
CA MET A 385 -8.52 -25.10 16.40
C MET A 385 -7.39 -25.47 17.36
N ASN A 386 -6.78 -26.65 17.21
CA ASN A 386 -5.59 -27.03 17.99
C ASN A 386 -4.50 -25.97 17.87
N TYR A 387 -4.19 -25.55 16.64
CA TYR A 387 -3.14 -24.57 16.39
C TYR A 387 -3.51 -23.18 16.89
N SER A 388 -4.72 -22.72 16.62
CA SER A 388 -5.20 -21.38 16.99
C SER A 388 -5.23 -21.19 18.50
N LEU A 389 -5.82 -22.15 19.23
CA LEU A 389 -5.88 -22.11 20.69
C LEU A 389 -4.49 -22.24 21.30
N GLY A 390 -3.63 -23.12 20.77
CA GLY A 390 -2.26 -23.27 21.25
C GLY A 390 -1.41 -22.01 21.05
N PHE A 391 -1.51 -21.33 19.90
CA PHE A 391 -0.80 -20.06 19.68
C PHE A 391 -1.35 -18.91 20.53
N MET A 392 -2.67 -18.86 20.75
CA MET A 392 -3.23 -17.91 21.72
C MET A 392 -2.73 -18.20 23.13
N LEU A 393 -2.67 -19.46 23.55
CA LEU A 393 -2.17 -19.86 24.87
C LEU A 393 -0.70 -19.45 25.05
N ILE A 394 0.15 -19.73 24.05
CA ILE A 394 1.56 -19.28 24.05
C ILE A 394 1.64 -17.77 24.25
N HIS A 395 0.79 -17.01 23.55
CA HIS A 395 0.77 -15.56 23.67
C HIS A 395 0.27 -15.06 25.04
N VAL A 396 -0.82 -15.64 25.57
CA VAL A 396 -1.40 -15.30 26.88
C VAL A 396 -0.42 -15.60 28.02
N LEU A 397 0.38 -16.65 27.89
CA LEU A 397 1.43 -17.01 28.86
C LEU A 397 2.72 -16.19 28.68
N HIS A 398 2.74 -15.20 27.78
CA HIS A 398 3.92 -14.41 27.43
C HIS A 398 5.11 -15.24 26.93
N PHE A 399 4.85 -16.40 26.36
CA PHE A 399 5.85 -17.21 25.67
C PHE A 399 6.01 -16.74 24.21
N THR A 400 7.14 -17.12 23.62
CA THR A 400 7.55 -16.62 22.30
C THR A 400 7.56 -17.75 21.27
N VAL A 401 6.87 -17.56 20.14
CA VAL A 401 7.08 -18.39 18.96
C VAL A 401 8.11 -17.72 18.07
N ALA A 402 9.22 -18.42 17.81
CA ALA A 402 10.22 -17.99 16.85
C ALA A 402 9.61 -17.71 15.47
N THR A 403 10.21 -16.79 14.71
CA THR A 403 9.83 -16.45 13.32
C THR A 403 8.52 -15.68 13.13
N LYS A 404 7.72 -15.44 14.18
CA LYS A 404 6.59 -14.49 14.16
C LYS A 404 7.03 -13.03 14.38
N GLN A 405 8.02 -12.86 15.25
CA GLN A 405 8.59 -11.58 15.64
C GLN A 405 9.24 -10.75 14.50
N PRO A 406 9.99 -11.33 13.54
CA PRO A 406 10.65 -10.53 12.48
C PRO A 406 9.63 -9.71 11.67
N ALA A 407 8.43 -10.26 11.47
CA ALA A 407 7.35 -9.58 10.77
C ALA A 407 6.73 -8.43 11.59
N MET A 408 6.78 -8.47 12.91
CA MET A 408 6.31 -7.35 13.75
C MET A 408 7.41 -6.30 13.94
N THR A 409 8.67 -6.72 14.06
CA THR A 409 9.78 -5.81 14.28
C THR A 409 10.24 -5.09 13.00
N ALA A 410 10.16 -5.71 11.82
CA ALA A 410 10.45 -5.01 10.55
C ALA A 410 9.48 -3.85 10.26
N ALA A 411 8.26 -3.92 10.78
CA ALA A 411 7.31 -2.81 10.76
C ALA A 411 7.76 -1.66 11.70
N ALA A 412 8.31 -1.99 12.86
CA ALA A 412 8.89 -1.03 13.81
C ALA A 412 10.17 -0.34 13.28
N LEU A 413 11.05 -1.13 12.68
CA LEU A 413 12.25 -0.69 11.96
C LEU A 413 11.98 0.45 10.99
N ALA A 414 10.88 0.37 10.22
CA ALA A 414 10.56 1.38 9.23
C ALA A 414 10.10 2.71 9.88
N ALA A 415 9.52 2.67 11.08
CA ALA A 415 9.01 3.85 11.78
C ALA A 415 10.13 4.78 12.28
N THR A 416 11.29 4.25 12.64
CA THR A 416 12.41 5.05 13.16
C THR A 416 13.16 5.81 12.05
N VAL A 417 13.10 5.34 10.79
CA VAL A 417 13.85 5.88 9.63
C VAL A 417 13.57 7.36 9.32
N GLN A 418 12.38 7.86 9.65
CA GLN A 418 11.98 9.24 9.30
C GLN A 418 12.02 10.22 10.46
N HIS A 419 12.05 9.74 11.70
CA HIS A 419 11.91 10.62 12.87
C HIS A 419 13.23 11.27 13.31
N GLN A 420 14.37 10.90 12.74
CA GLN A 420 15.67 11.44 13.11
C GLN A 420 16.33 12.28 12.00
N LYS A 421 16.61 13.55 12.31
CA LYS A 421 17.44 14.45 11.49
C LYS A 421 18.89 13.95 11.51
N GLY A 422 19.32 13.24 10.46
CA GLY A 422 20.68 12.72 10.32
C GLY A 422 21.08 12.49 8.85
N SER A 423 22.37 12.24 8.61
CA SER A 423 22.89 11.86 7.29
C SER A 423 22.21 10.59 6.76
N LYS A 424 22.00 10.49 5.44
CA LYS A 424 21.43 9.28 4.79
C LYS A 424 22.20 8.01 5.16
N THR A 425 23.51 8.11 5.36
CA THR A 425 24.37 6.99 5.75
C THR A 425 24.09 6.53 7.18
N ALA A 426 23.85 7.47 8.10
CA ALA A 426 23.54 7.16 9.50
C ALA A 426 22.21 6.43 9.65
N GLN A 427 21.18 6.83 8.90
CA GLN A 427 19.88 6.13 8.88
C GLN A 427 20.01 4.67 8.40
N ILE A 428 20.86 4.42 7.38
CA ILE A 428 21.11 3.08 6.85
C ILE A 428 21.91 2.24 7.87
N ALA A 429 22.87 2.84 8.57
CA ALA A 429 23.66 2.18 9.60
C ALA A 429 22.80 1.78 10.82
N GLU A 430 21.93 2.66 11.31
CA GLU A 430 20.99 2.37 12.40
C GLU A 430 20.00 1.26 12.01
N LEU A 431 19.48 1.31 10.78
CA LEU A 431 18.65 0.24 10.20
C LEU A 431 19.38 -1.11 10.21
N ALA A 432 20.64 -1.14 9.80
CA ALA A 432 21.43 -2.36 9.81
C ALA A 432 21.67 -2.87 11.24
N ALA A 433 21.99 -1.99 12.19
CA ALA A 433 22.15 -2.36 13.61
C ALA A 433 20.89 -3.02 14.17
N LEU A 434 19.71 -2.47 13.85
CA LEU A 434 18.44 -3.01 14.30
C LEU A 434 18.11 -4.35 13.59
N ILE A 435 18.44 -4.52 12.31
CA ILE A 435 18.35 -5.82 11.60
C ILE A 435 19.22 -6.88 12.30
N ILE A 436 20.46 -6.54 12.68
CA ILE A 436 21.36 -7.46 13.39
C ILE A 436 20.77 -7.87 14.74
N ASN A 437 20.27 -6.92 15.52
CA ASN A 437 19.61 -7.19 16.80
C ASN A 437 18.40 -8.12 16.64
N ILE A 438 17.63 -7.98 15.56
CA ILE A 438 16.50 -8.85 15.24
C ILE A 438 17.00 -10.25 14.91
N ILE A 439 17.95 -10.40 13.97
CA ILE A 439 18.49 -11.72 13.58
C ILE A 439 19.00 -12.46 14.82
N ARG A 440 19.72 -11.77 15.72
CA ARG A 440 20.17 -12.34 16.99
C ARG A 440 19.03 -12.79 17.88
N THR A 441 18.01 -11.95 18.05
CA THR A 441 16.87 -12.28 18.89
C THR A 441 16.04 -13.44 18.30
N GLN A 442 15.96 -13.54 16.97
CA GLN A 442 15.34 -14.68 16.29
C GLN A 442 16.13 -15.96 16.45
N PHE A 443 17.45 -15.89 16.34
CA PHE A 443 18.31 -17.04 16.50
C PHE A 443 18.11 -17.69 17.88
N ILE A 444 18.13 -16.90 18.96
CA ILE A 444 17.95 -17.44 20.31
C ILE A 444 16.52 -17.93 20.55
N ALA A 445 15.50 -17.30 19.96
CA ALA A 445 14.13 -17.79 20.03
C ALA A 445 13.97 -19.13 19.30
N ILE A 446 14.59 -19.29 18.12
CA ILE A 446 14.62 -20.55 17.37
C ILE A 446 15.27 -21.64 18.21
N LEU A 447 16.44 -21.37 18.80
CA LEU A 447 17.13 -22.32 19.67
C LEU A 447 16.29 -22.69 20.90
N GLY A 448 15.63 -21.73 21.55
CA GLY A 448 14.73 -21.98 22.67
C GLY A 448 13.59 -22.93 22.29
N ASN A 449 12.91 -22.65 21.17
CA ASN A 449 11.82 -23.51 20.68
C ASN A 449 12.32 -24.93 20.39
N ILE A 450 13.41 -25.09 19.62
CA ILE A 450 13.94 -26.43 19.24
C ILE A 450 14.40 -27.20 20.48
N SER A 451 15.23 -26.57 21.31
CA SER A 451 15.92 -27.24 22.42
C SER A 451 14.98 -27.86 23.45
N ILE A 452 13.77 -27.31 23.61
CA ILE A 452 12.75 -27.87 24.51
C ILE A 452 11.68 -28.66 23.77
N ALA A 453 11.31 -28.31 22.53
CA ALA A 453 10.31 -29.07 21.77
C ALA A 453 10.78 -30.51 21.50
N ILE A 454 12.06 -30.73 21.16
CA ILE A 454 12.62 -32.07 20.92
C ILE A 454 12.50 -32.97 22.16
N PRO A 455 13.09 -32.63 23.32
CA PRO A 455 13.00 -33.51 24.48
C PRO A 455 11.57 -33.67 24.99
N THR A 456 10.75 -32.62 24.95
CA THR A 456 9.34 -32.72 25.36
C THR A 456 8.57 -33.69 24.46
N ALA A 457 8.73 -33.59 23.14
CA ALA A 457 8.08 -34.50 22.20
C ALA A 457 8.60 -35.94 22.35
N ALA A 458 9.89 -36.12 22.65
CA ALA A 458 10.47 -37.42 22.96
C ALA A 458 9.82 -38.04 24.21
N VAL A 459 9.75 -37.29 25.31
CA VAL A 459 9.12 -37.73 26.56
C VAL A 459 7.66 -38.10 26.33
N ILE A 460 6.89 -37.25 25.63
CA ILE A 460 5.48 -37.55 25.32
C ILE A 460 5.36 -38.83 24.50
N THR A 461 6.26 -39.06 23.54
CA THR A 461 6.25 -40.27 22.69
C THR A 461 6.56 -41.53 23.49
N LEU A 462 7.58 -41.48 24.35
CA LEU A 462 7.98 -42.60 25.19
C LEU A 462 6.91 -42.92 26.24
N LEU A 463 6.32 -41.90 26.87
CA LEU A 463 5.23 -42.08 27.83
C LEU A 463 3.98 -42.66 27.17
N TRP A 464 3.68 -42.25 25.93
CA TRP A 464 2.57 -42.81 25.17
C TRP A 464 2.78 -44.30 24.88
N GLN A 465 3.97 -44.65 24.37
CA GLN A 465 4.30 -46.05 24.07
C GLN A 465 4.28 -46.92 25.32
N TYR A 466 4.78 -46.41 26.45
CA TYR A 466 4.78 -47.13 27.73
C TYR A 466 3.37 -47.25 28.33
N GLY A 467 2.51 -46.24 28.18
CA GLY A 467 1.19 -46.22 28.80
C GLY A 467 0.09 -46.90 27.99
N MET A 468 0.20 -46.95 26.67
CA MET A 468 -0.82 -47.48 25.76
C MET A 468 -0.40 -48.77 25.03
N ASP A 469 0.85 -49.25 25.27
CA ASP A 469 1.46 -50.40 24.58
C ASP A 469 1.39 -50.32 23.04
N GLU A 470 1.26 -49.10 22.49
CA GLU A 470 1.14 -48.84 21.05
C GLU A 470 2.04 -47.65 20.65
N PRO A 471 2.77 -47.72 19.52
CA PRO A 471 3.59 -46.60 19.06
C PRO A 471 2.72 -45.39 18.72
N LEU A 472 3.20 -44.17 19.05
CA LEU A 472 2.48 -42.91 18.79
C LEU A 472 2.32 -42.62 17.29
N LEU A 473 3.27 -43.05 16.46
CA LEU A 473 3.15 -43.05 15.00
C LEU A 473 3.29 -44.48 14.50
N SER A 474 2.47 -44.88 13.52
CA SER A 474 2.76 -46.10 12.77
C SER A 474 4.10 -45.97 12.05
N HIS A 475 4.82 -47.08 11.88
CA HIS A 475 6.13 -47.07 11.20
C HIS A 475 6.08 -46.43 9.81
N ALA A 476 5.01 -46.67 9.05
CA ALA A 476 4.80 -46.02 7.75
C ALA A 476 4.68 -44.49 7.89
N LYS A 477 3.88 -44.01 8.86
CA LYS A 477 3.70 -42.57 9.09
C LYS A 477 4.98 -41.91 9.61
N ALA A 478 5.76 -42.61 10.43
CA ALA A 478 7.06 -42.15 10.92
C ALA A 478 8.03 -41.92 9.76
N THR A 479 8.15 -42.88 8.84
CA THR A 479 8.99 -42.77 7.64
C THR A 479 8.55 -41.62 6.74
N THR A 480 7.24 -41.50 6.43
CA THR A 480 6.73 -40.38 5.62
C THR A 480 6.98 -39.03 6.30
N THR A 481 6.84 -38.96 7.62
CA THR A 481 7.09 -37.73 8.39
C THR A 481 8.55 -37.30 8.29
N LEU A 482 9.50 -38.23 8.45
CA LEU A 482 10.94 -37.94 8.30
C LEU A 482 11.31 -37.60 6.85
N GLN A 483 10.80 -38.34 5.86
CA GLN A 483 11.02 -38.04 4.44
C GLN A 483 10.54 -36.63 4.08
N SER A 484 9.40 -36.19 4.64
CA SER A 484 8.87 -34.86 4.42
C SER A 484 9.65 -33.71 5.11
N LEU A 485 10.69 -34.05 5.89
CA LEU A 485 11.67 -33.08 6.40
C LEU A 485 12.91 -33.00 5.52
N ASN A 486 13.12 -33.94 4.59
CA ASN A 486 14.31 -33.96 3.76
C ASN A 486 14.32 -32.74 2.81
N PRO A 487 15.33 -31.85 2.90
CA PRO A 487 15.36 -30.61 2.12
C PRO A 487 15.65 -30.82 0.63
N PHE A 488 16.21 -31.97 0.24
CA PHE A 488 16.65 -32.24 -1.13
C PHE A 488 15.65 -33.07 -1.93
N THR A 489 14.97 -34.02 -1.28
CA THR A 489 14.06 -34.94 -1.97
C THR A 489 12.60 -34.60 -1.78
N SER A 490 12.26 -33.77 -0.80
CA SER A 490 10.88 -33.37 -0.52
C SER A 490 10.68 -31.88 -0.77
N LEU A 491 9.41 -31.47 -0.87
CA LEU A 491 9.01 -30.07 -0.99
C LEU A 491 9.14 -29.30 0.35
N ALA A 492 9.99 -29.73 1.28
CA ALA A 492 10.13 -29.13 2.62
C ALA A 492 10.43 -27.62 2.58
N ILE A 493 11.34 -27.17 1.69
CA ILE A 493 11.72 -25.75 1.56
C ILE A 493 10.56 -24.91 0.98
N PRO A 494 9.91 -25.29 -0.15
CA PRO A 494 8.70 -24.61 -0.61
C PRO A 494 7.58 -24.53 0.43
N HIS A 495 7.31 -25.63 1.14
CA HIS A 495 6.32 -25.64 2.22
C HIS A 495 6.73 -24.77 3.42
N ALA A 496 8.03 -24.63 3.69
CA ALA A 496 8.54 -23.68 4.68
C ALA A 496 8.39 -22.23 4.23
N ALA A 497 8.53 -21.95 2.94
CA ALA A 497 8.26 -20.63 2.38
C ALA A 497 6.78 -20.26 2.54
N ILE A 498 5.86 -21.19 2.30
CA ILE A 498 4.41 -20.99 2.55
C ILE A 498 4.16 -20.66 4.03
N ALA A 499 4.81 -21.34 4.98
CA ALA A 499 4.74 -20.97 6.39
C ALA A 499 5.24 -19.54 6.65
N GLY A 500 6.34 -19.14 6.00
CA GLY A 500 6.88 -17.78 6.06
C GLY A 500 5.89 -16.73 5.55
N VAL A 501 5.18 -17.02 4.46
CA VAL A 501 4.09 -16.17 3.95
C VAL A 501 2.93 -16.08 4.96
N CYS A 502 2.54 -17.20 5.57
CA CYS A 502 1.50 -17.21 6.61
C CYS A 502 1.89 -16.39 7.85
N LEU A 503 3.16 -16.46 8.27
CA LEU A 503 3.71 -15.66 9.36
C LEU A 503 3.66 -14.16 9.04
N PHE A 504 4.03 -13.78 7.81
CA PHE A 504 3.91 -12.42 7.32
C PHE A 504 2.45 -11.93 7.35
N PHE A 505 1.51 -12.71 6.82
CA PHE A 505 0.08 -12.36 6.86
C PHE A 505 -0.45 -12.25 8.29
N SER A 506 -0.04 -13.12 9.22
CA SER A 506 -0.38 -13.03 10.64
C SER A 506 0.05 -11.68 11.25
N GLY A 507 1.23 -11.17 10.89
CA GLY A 507 1.71 -9.85 11.32
C GLY A 507 0.83 -8.70 10.81
N LEU A 508 0.45 -8.73 9.52
CA LEU A 508 -0.47 -7.73 8.95
C LEU A 508 -1.87 -7.78 9.58
N ILE A 509 -2.39 -9.00 9.80
CA ILE A 509 -3.67 -9.22 10.48
C ILE A 509 -3.62 -8.65 11.89
N ALA A 510 -2.54 -8.90 12.65
CA ALA A 510 -2.37 -8.34 13.98
C ALA A 510 -2.43 -6.80 13.96
N GLY A 511 -1.64 -6.15 13.10
CA GLY A 511 -1.65 -4.69 12.96
C GLY A 511 -3.01 -4.12 12.55
N TYR A 512 -3.75 -4.83 11.68
CA TYR A 512 -5.12 -4.46 11.31
C TYR A 512 -6.08 -4.51 12.51
N PHE A 513 -6.07 -5.59 13.29
CA PHE A 513 -6.95 -5.75 14.44
C PHE A 513 -6.58 -4.83 15.61
N ASP A 514 -5.29 -4.53 15.83
CA ASP A 514 -4.86 -3.51 16.80
C ASP A 514 -5.39 -2.12 16.41
N ASN A 515 -5.22 -1.75 15.13
CA ASN A 515 -5.79 -0.51 14.60
C ASN A 515 -7.32 -0.49 14.72
N MET A 516 -7.99 -1.61 14.42
CA MET A 516 -9.45 -1.74 14.55
C MET A 516 -9.91 -1.59 16.01
N ALA A 517 -9.17 -2.13 16.98
CA ALA A 517 -9.49 -2.05 18.40
C ALA A 517 -9.58 -0.58 18.86
N VAL A 518 -8.58 0.22 18.48
CA VAL A 518 -8.51 1.65 18.79
C VAL A 518 -9.56 2.43 17.99
N TYR A 519 -9.58 2.27 16.66
CA TYR A 519 -10.45 3.04 15.76
C TYR A 519 -11.93 2.85 16.07
N ARG A 520 -12.37 1.59 16.29
CA ARG A 520 -13.77 1.29 16.61
C ARG A 520 -14.10 1.43 18.09
N LYS A 521 -13.16 1.92 18.92
CA LYS A 521 -13.31 2.06 20.37
C LYS A 521 -13.83 0.76 21.01
N VAL A 522 -13.20 -0.37 20.67
CA VAL A 522 -13.66 -1.70 21.10
C VAL A 522 -13.66 -1.81 22.63
N GLY A 523 -12.63 -1.32 23.31
CA GLY A 523 -12.56 -1.31 24.78
C GLY A 523 -13.73 -0.56 25.42
N PRO A 524 -13.95 0.74 25.11
CA PRO A 524 -15.11 1.48 25.60
C PRO A 524 -16.47 0.83 25.28
N ARG A 525 -16.62 0.23 24.08
CA ARG A 525 -17.85 -0.48 23.69
C ARG A 525 -18.08 -1.73 24.52
N LEU A 526 -17.02 -2.49 24.86
CA LEU A 526 -17.12 -3.64 25.75
C LEU A 526 -17.53 -3.22 27.16
N GLN A 527 -16.99 -2.11 27.67
CA GLN A 527 -17.37 -1.55 28.98
C GLN A 527 -18.84 -1.12 29.05
N ALA A 528 -19.40 -0.64 27.94
CA ALA A 528 -20.81 -0.26 27.83
C ALA A 528 -21.77 -1.47 27.73
N HIS A 529 -21.27 -2.69 27.52
CA HIS A 529 -22.11 -3.85 27.24
C HIS A 529 -22.82 -4.39 28.50
N ALA A 530 -24.12 -4.16 28.60
CA ALA A 530 -24.93 -4.43 29.80
C ALA A 530 -24.93 -5.89 30.29
N ARG A 531 -24.83 -6.88 29.38
CA ARG A 531 -24.73 -8.30 29.76
C ARG A 531 -23.34 -8.65 30.30
N LEU A 532 -22.29 -8.08 29.71
CA LEU A 532 -20.91 -8.33 30.17
C LEU A 532 -20.68 -7.71 31.55
N LYS A 533 -21.23 -6.52 31.77
CA LYS A 533 -21.24 -5.84 33.06
C LYS A 533 -21.93 -6.66 34.16
N ARG A 534 -23.04 -7.32 33.84
CA ARG A 534 -23.74 -8.23 34.76
C ARG A 534 -22.96 -9.51 35.06
N LEU A 535 -22.27 -10.08 34.05
CA LEU A 535 -21.53 -11.34 34.21
C LEU A 535 -20.19 -11.18 34.95
N LEU A 536 -19.42 -10.15 34.62
CA LEU A 536 -18.05 -9.98 35.14
C LEU A 536 -17.95 -9.01 36.33
N GLY A 537 -18.93 -8.11 36.49
CA GLY A 537 -18.82 -6.96 37.39
C GLY A 537 -17.98 -5.82 36.77
N GLN A 538 -18.06 -4.61 37.33
CA GLN A 538 -17.49 -3.41 36.71
C GLN A 538 -15.96 -3.42 36.65
N GLU A 539 -15.28 -3.79 37.74
CA GLU A 539 -13.81 -3.78 37.79
C GLU A 539 -13.19 -4.82 36.85
N ARG A 540 -13.72 -6.05 36.86
CA ARG A 540 -13.24 -7.11 35.95
C ARG A 540 -13.56 -6.77 34.50
N LEU A 541 -14.71 -6.15 34.22
CA LEU A 541 -15.03 -5.68 32.87
C LEU A 541 -14.07 -4.59 32.39
N ASN A 542 -13.67 -3.67 33.26
CA ASN A 542 -12.68 -2.65 32.93
C ASN A 542 -11.33 -3.29 32.57
N SER A 543 -10.84 -4.20 33.42
CA SER A 543 -9.59 -4.94 33.18
C SER A 543 -9.64 -5.80 31.92
N PHE A 544 -10.75 -6.52 31.71
CA PHE A 544 -10.98 -7.33 30.51
C PHE A 544 -11.02 -6.46 29.25
N SER A 545 -11.74 -5.36 29.27
CA SER A 545 -11.84 -4.46 28.11
C SER A 545 -10.50 -3.81 27.78
N ALA A 546 -9.74 -3.40 28.79
CA ALA A 546 -8.38 -2.87 28.61
C ALA A 546 -7.41 -3.95 28.07
N TYR A 547 -7.56 -5.19 28.52
CA TYR A 547 -6.78 -6.31 28.00
C TYR A 547 -7.09 -6.58 26.53
N ILE A 548 -8.38 -6.66 26.16
CA ILE A 548 -8.80 -6.85 24.76
C ILE A 548 -8.32 -5.69 23.89
N GLU A 549 -8.51 -4.44 24.30
CA GLU A 549 -8.07 -3.28 23.52
C GLU A 549 -6.56 -3.29 23.24
N ARG A 550 -5.74 -3.75 24.20
CA ARG A 550 -4.28 -3.81 24.07
C ARG A 550 -3.75 -5.05 23.33
N ASN A 551 -4.51 -6.15 23.28
CA ASN A 551 -4.03 -7.44 22.77
C ASN A 551 -4.88 -8.00 21.62
N LEU A 552 -5.91 -7.30 21.13
CA LEU A 552 -6.81 -7.82 20.10
C LEU A 552 -6.06 -8.23 18.84
N GLY A 553 -5.09 -7.43 18.37
CA GLY A 553 -4.28 -7.76 17.21
C GLY A 553 -3.43 -9.00 17.43
N ALA A 554 -2.73 -9.08 18.55
CA ALA A 554 -1.91 -10.23 18.86
C ALA A 554 -2.75 -11.53 19.01
N LEU A 555 -3.93 -11.46 19.63
CA LEU A 555 -4.87 -12.58 19.73
C LEU A 555 -5.40 -13.00 18.36
N ALA A 556 -5.96 -12.05 17.59
CA ALA A 556 -6.51 -12.33 16.27
C ALA A 556 -5.44 -12.86 15.29
N GLY A 557 -4.24 -12.27 15.33
CA GLY A 557 -3.10 -12.70 14.51
C GLY A 557 -2.64 -14.11 14.85
N ASN A 558 -2.55 -14.49 16.13
CA ASN A 558 -2.23 -15.86 16.55
C ASN A 558 -3.33 -16.86 16.19
N PHE A 559 -4.60 -16.47 16.39
CA PHE A 559 -5.74 -17.30 16.06
C PHE A 559 -5.81 -17.58 14.56
N LEU A 560 -5.77 -16.53 13.72
CA LEU A 560 -5.82 -16.69 12.26
C LEU A 560 -4.56 -17.39 11.71
N PHE A 561 -3.39 -17.19 12.33
CA PHE A 561 -2.19 -17.96 11.99
C PHE A 561 -2.40 -19.46 12.20
N GLY A 562 -3.00 -19.86 13.34
CA GLY A 562 -3.35 -21.24 13.61
C GLY A 562 -4.34 -21.81 12.58
N ILE A 563 -5.34 -21.02 12.18
CA ILE A 563 -6.27 -21.41 11.11
C ILE A 563 -5.51 -21.68 9.82
N MET A 564 -4.67 -20.74 9.36
CA MET A 564 -3.90 -20.87 8.12
C MET A 564 -2.98 -22.11 8.14
N LEU A 565 -2.30 -22.36 9.26
CA LEU A 565 -1.44 -23.54 9.40
C LEU A 565 -2.23 -24.86 9.41
N GLY A 566 -3.42 -24.86 10.02
CA GLY A 566 -4.24 -26.06 10.18
C GLY A 566 -5.01 -26.44 8.91
N SER A 567 -5.42 -25.46 8.10
CA SER A 567 -6.28 -25.69 6.93
C SER A 567 -5.53 -25.86 5.62
N MET A 568 -4.26 -25.44 5.52
CA MET A 568 -3.53 -25.44 4.24
C MET A 568 -3.43 -26.81 3.57
N GLY A 569 -3.19 -27.87 4.36
CA GLY A 569 -3.14 -29.24 3.82
C GLY A 569 -4.47 -29.67 3.18
N THR A 570 -5.59 -29.31 3.81
CA THR A 570 -6.93 -29.58 3.27
C THR A 570 -7.26 -28.72 2.06
N ILE A 571 -6.82 -27.45 2.04
CA ILE A 571 -6.95 -26.58 0.86
C ILE A 571 -6.17 -27.16 -0.33
N GLY A 572 -4.94 -27.64 -0.10
CA GLY A 572 -4.15 -28.36 -1.11
C GLY A 572 -4.90 -29.58 -1.65
N PHE A 573 -5.43 -30.40 -0.74
CA PHE A 573 -6.24 -31.57 -1.10
C PHE A 573 -7.46 -31.21 -1.97
N ILE A 574 -8.23 -30.18 -1.61
CA ILE A 574 -9.42 -29.74 -2.36
C ILE A 574 -9.04 -29.20 -3.75
N LEU A 575 -7.93 -28.47 -3.85
CA LEU A 575 -7.47 -27.88 -5.11
C LEU A 575 -6.68 -28.85 -6.00
N GLY A 576 -6.37 -30.07 -5.50
CA GLY A 576 -5.50 -31.02 -6.19
C GLY A 576 -4.03 -30.58 -6.25
N LEU A 577 -3.62 -29.63 -5.39
CA LEU A 577 -2.26 -29.10 -5.33
C LEU A 577 -1.49 -29.72 -4.15
N PRO A 578 -0.19 -30.02 -4.29
CA PRO A 578 0.63 -30.53 -3.21
C PRO A 578 1.00 -29.40 -2.24
N LEU A 579 0.01 -28.83 -1.54
CA LEU A 579 0.20 -27.78 -0.53
C LEU A 579 0.21 -28.38 0.86
N ASP A 580 1.27 -28.11 1.60
CA ASP A 580 1.44 -28.42 3.02
C ASP A 580 2.25 -27.29 3.70
N ILE A 581 2.39 -27.33 5.02
CA ILE A 581 3.16 -26.31 5.74
C ILE A 581 4.22 -26.94 6.66
N ARG A 582 5.42 -26.37 6.59
CA ARG A 582 6.55 -26.74 7.45
C ARG A 582 7.00 -25.53 8.25
N HIS A 583 6.74 -25.59 9.55
CA HIS A 583 7.19 -24.59 10.50
C HIS A 583 8.21 -25.21 11.46
N ILE A 584 9.31 -24.53 11.71
CA ILE A 584 10.47 -25.06 12.46
C ILE A 584 10.09 -25.79 13.75
N ALA A 585 9.29 -25.18 14.61
CA ALA A 585 8.98 -25.75 15.92
C ALA A 585 8.16 -27.07 15.83
N PHE A 586 7.22 -27.17 14.87
CA PHE A 586 6.51 -28.42 14.60
C PHE A 586 7.42 -29.44 13.92
N ALA A 587 8.29 -28.99 13.01
CA ALA A 587 9.26 -29.85 12.35
C ALA A 587 10.22 -30.49 13.38
N SER A 588 10.64 -29.77 14.42
CA SER A 588 11.47 -30.30 15.51
C SER A 588 10.76 -31.38 16.33
N ALA A 589 9.49 -31.16 16.69
CA ALA A 589 8.70 -32.16 17.41
C ALA A 589 8.44 -33.41 16.54
N ASN A 590 8.06 -33.21 15.28
CA ASN A 590 7.82 -34.29 14.33
C ASN A 590 9.10 -35.08 14.00
N PHE A 591 10.26 -34.42 13.97
CA PHE A 591 11.57 -35.06 13.73
C PHE A 591 11.83 -36.14 14.78
N ILE A 592 11.77 -35.81 16.07
CA ILE A 592 12.06 -36.77 17.13
C ILE A 592 10.96 -37.82 17.29
N GLN A 593 9.69 -37.44 17.11
CA GLN A 593 8.55 -38.36 17.12
C GLN A 593 8.62 -39.40 15.99
N GLY A 594 9.06 -38.98 14.80
CA GLY A 594 9.31 -39.87 13.67
C GLY A 594 10.53 -40.77 13.92
N LEU A 595 11.60 -40.21 14.50
CA LEU A 595 12.83 -40.96 14.75
C LEU A 595 12.64 -42.11 15.75
N ILE A 596 11.88 -41.88 16.81
CA ILE A 596 11.59 -42.90 17.84
C ILE A 596 10.70 -44.03 17.30
N ASN A 597 9.81 -43.72 16.34
CA ASN A 597 8.82 -44.67 15.82
C ASN A 597 9.20 -45.28 14.46
N ILE A 598 10.44 -45.09 13.99
CA ILE A 598 10.89 -45.73 12.74
C ILE A 598 11.07 -47.23 12.96
N ASN A 599 10.94 -48.02 11.89
CA ASN A 599 11.20 -49.46 11.96
C ASN A 599 12.72 -49.71 11.93
N GLY A 600 13.27 -50.27 13.01
CA GLY A 600 14.71 -50.53 13.16
C GLY A 600 15.53 -49.34 13.67
N THR A 601 16.86 -49.50 13.69
CA THR A 601 17.78 -48.42 14.11
C THR A 601 17.86 -47.34 13.03
N PRO A 602 17.63 -46.06 13.37
CA PRO A 602 17.71 -44.99 12.38
C PRO A 602 19.12 -44.85 11.83
N GLU A 603 19.23 -44.79 10.50
CA GLU A 603 20.50 -44.53 9.83
C GLU A 603 21.02 -43.13 10.21
N VAL A 604 22.32 -43.02 10.50
CA VAL A 604 22.95 -41.75 10.88
C VAL A 604 22.75 -40.67 9.80
N GLY A 605 22.76 -41.06 8.52
CA GLY A 605 22.46 -40.18 7.40
C GLY A 605 21.05 -39.58 7.47
N LEU A 606 20.03 -40.38 7.82
CA LEU A 606 18.65 -39.93 7.96
C LEU A 606 18.48 -38.92 9.10
N ILE A 607 19.16 -39.16 10.24
CA ILE A 607 19.17 -38.24 11.39
C ILE A 607 19.73 -36.88 10.96
N PHE A 608 20.92 -36.89 10.34
CA PHE A 608 21.61 -35.68 9.93
C PHE A 608 20.80 -34.89 8.90
N VAL A 609 20.32 -35.56 7.84
CA VAL A 609 19.56 -34.90 6.77
C VAL A 609 18.22 -34.35 7.27
N SER A 610 17.51 -35.09 8.13
CA SER A 610 16.24 -34.61 8.69
C SER A 610 16.45 -33.44 9.65
N PHE A 611 17.51 -33.47 10.48
CA PHE A 611 17.86 -32.36 11.36
C PHE A 611 18.30 -31.11 10.57
N LEU A 612 19.13 -31.28 9.54
CA LEU A 612 19.47 -30.22 8.60
C LEU A 612 18.20 -29.64 7.94
N GLY A 613 17.24 -30.50 7.59
CA GLY A 613 15.92 -30.11 7.11
C GLY A 613 15.18 -29.20 8.09
N VAL A 614 15.12 -29.55 9.38
CA VAL A 614 14.51 -28.71 10.44
C VAL A 614 15.17 -27.33 10.50
N LEU A 615 16.50 -27.25 10.43
CA LEU A 615 17.23 -25.99 10.44
C LEU A 615 16.94 -25.14 9.20
N LEU A 616 16.97 -25.75 8.00
CA LEU A 616 16.67 -25.06 6.75
C LEU A 616 15.22 -24.57 6.70
N ILE A 617 14.26 -25.36 7.21
CA ILE A 617 12.86 -24.94 7.36
C ILE A 617 12.78 -23.64 8.17
N GLY A 618 13.46 -23.55 9.32
CA GLY A 618 13.46 -22.34 10.13
C GLY A 618 14.13 -21.15 9.47
N LEU A 619 15.25 -21.37 8.79
CA LEU A 619 15.93 -20.34 8.02
C LEU A 619 15.00 -19.78 6.93
N THR A 620 14.29 -20.66 6.21
CA THR A 620 13.32 -20.26 5.19
C THR A 620 12.10 -19.55 5.79
N ASN A 621 11.54 -20.05 6.90
CA ASN A 621 10.43 -19.38 7.61
C ASN A 621 10.81 -17.93 7.97
N LEU A 622 12.00 -17.75 8.54
CA LEU A 622 12.55 -16.44 8.91
C LEU A 622 12.79 -15.56 7.69
N PHE A 623 13.52 -16.07 6.70
CA PHE A 623 13.93 -15.30 5.51
C PHE A 623 12.73 -14.78 4.73
N VAL A 624 11.74 -15.63 4.45
CA VAL A 624 10.56 -15.27 3.66
C VAL A 624 9.67 -14.28 4.40
N SER A 625 9.36 -14.55 5.68
CA SER A 625 8.50 -13.65 6.48
C SER A 625 9.14 -12.28 6.67
N PHE A 626 10.43 -12.23 6.99
CA PHE A 626 11.17 -11.00 7.23
C PHE A 626 11.33 -10.17 5.95
N SER A 627 11.71 -10.81 4.83
CA SER A 627 11.89 -10.11 3.55
C SER A 627 10.59 -9.47 3.06
N LEU A 628 9.47 -10.20 3.10
CA LEU A 628 8.16 -9.67 2.71
C LEU A 628 7.74 -8.48 3.58
N THR A 629 7.98 -8.58 4.89
CA THR A 629 7.65 -7.50 5.82
C THR A 629 8.47 -6.25 5.54
N ILE A 630 9.79 -6.38 5.37
CA ILE A 630 10.65 -5.25 5.05
C ILE A 630 10.24 -4.61 3.73
N ILE A 631 9.94 -5.41 2.70
CA ILE A 631 9.51 -4.88 1.39
C ILE A 631 8.25 -4.05 1.55
N VAL A 632 7.25 -4.53 2.28
CA VAL A 632 6.00 -3.79 2.50
C VAL A 632 6.23 -2.55 3.36
N ALA A 633 7.01 -2.65 4.43
CA ALA A 633 7.28 -1.53 5.33
C ALA A 633 8.06 -0.40 4.65
N LEU A 634 9.07 -0.73 3.84
CA LEU A 634 9.82 0.25 3.05
C LEU A 634 8.96 0.88 1.94
N ARG A 635 8.12 0.08 1.27
CA ARG A 635 7.22 0.57 0.22
C ARG A 635 6.15 1.52 0.79
N ALA A 636 5.64 1.22 1.98
CA ALA A 636 4.69 2.08 2.70
C ALA A 636 5.25 3.46 3.07
N ARG A 637 6.58 3.65 2.99
CA ARG A 637 7.27 4.89 3.34
C ARG A 637 7.98 5.55 2.15
N ARG A 638 7.67 5.15 0.92
CA ARG A 638 8.30 5.66 -0.33
C ARG A 638 9.83 5.62 -0.33
N VAL A 639 10.43 4.66 0.36
CA VAL A 639 11.89 4.47 0.30
C VAL A 639 12.24 4.04 -1.13
N ARG A 640 13.01 4.88 -1.84
CA ARG A 640 13.41 4.62 -3.24
C ARG A 640 14.21 3.31 -3.32
N PHE A 641 13.95 2.53 -4.37
CA PHE A 641 14.55 1.20 -4.59
C PHE A 641 16.09 1.22 -4.59
N GLU A 642 16.70 2.37 -4.91
CA GLU A 642 18.13 2.62 -4.88
C GLU A 642 18.77 2.40 -3.50
N GLN A 643 18.02 2.55 -2.40
CA GLN A 643 18.51 2.43 -1.02
C GLN A 643 18.62 0.98 -0.53
N TRP A 644 18.12 0.00 -1.30
CA TRP A 644 18.12 -1.41 -0.90
C TRP A 644 19.51 -2.05 -1.01
N LYS A 645 20.27 -1.70 -2.06
CA LYS A 645 21.63 -2.24 -2.29
C LYS A 645 22.63 -1.83 -1.20
N PRO A 646 22.70 -0.55 -0.77
CA PRO A 646 23.57 -0.13 0.32
C PRO A 646 23.26 -0.85 1.65
N LEU A 647 21.98 -0.97 2.02
CA LEU A 647 21.56 -1.64 3.25
C LEU A 647 21.97 -3.13 3.26
N ALA A 648 21.65 -3.85 2.18
CA ALA A 648 22.01 -5.26 2.04
C ALA A 648 23.54 -5.46 2.08
N LYS A 649 24.30 -4.58 1.42
CA LYS A 649 25.76 -4.58 1.46
C LYS A 649 26.27 -4.39 2.89
N LEU A 650 25.72 -3.44 3.65
CA LEU A 650 26.16 -3.13 5.00
C LEU A 650 25.92 -4.31 5.97
N VAL A 651 24.73 -4.92 5.91
CA VAL A 651 24.41 -6.11 6.73
C VAL A 651 25.31 -7.29 6.36
N LEU A 652 25.54 -7.52 5.06
CA LEU A 652 26.43 -8.60 4.59
C LEU A 652 27.89 -8.36 4.99
N THR A 653 28.38 -7.12 4.86
CA THR A 653 29.72 -6.75 5.32
C THR A 653 29.85 -6.96 6.82
N HIS A 654 28.86 -6.57 7.62
CA HIS A 654 28.89 -6.80 9.07
C HIS A 654 28.85 -8.29 9.42
N PHE A 655 28.11 -9.11 8.68
CA PHE A 655 28.09 -10.57 8.85
C PHE A 655 29.46 -11.20 8.57
N LEU A 656 30.15 -10.73 7.55
CA LEU A 656 31.48 -11.22 7.19
C LEU A 656 32.59 -10.73 8.15
N THR A 657 32.47 -9.51 8.69
CA THR A 657 33.50 -8.93 9.57
C THR A 657 33.30 -9.24 11.06
N ARG A 658 32.05 -9.30 11.52
CA ARG A 658 31.66 -9.59 12.92
C ARG A 658 30.49 -10.56 13.01
N PRO A 659 30.67 -11.84 12.62
CA PRO A 659 29.60 -12.84 12.66
C PRO A 659 29.09 -13.08 14.09
N SER A 660 29.92 -12.89 15.12
CA SER A 660 29.53 -13.08 16.53
C SER A 660 28.34 -12.22 16.95
N ASP A 661 28.20 -11.02 16.40
CA ASP A 661 27.20 -10.03 16.82
C ASP A 661 25.77 -10.44 16.41
N PHE A 662 25.66 -11.34 15.41
CA PHE A 662 24.41 -11.95 14.96
C PHE A 662 23.96 -13.12 15.84
N PHE A 663 24.85 -13.72 16.63
CA PHE A 663 24.54 -14.90 17.44
C PHE A 663 24.60 -14.61 18.94
N TRP A 664 25.42 -13.64 19.36
CA TRP A 664 25.67 -13.31 20.75
C TRP A 664 25.58 -11.80 21.01
N PRO A 665 25.03 -11.37 22.16
CA PRO A 665 24.96 -9.96 22.50
C PRO A 665 26.36 -9.40 22.80
N PRO A 666 26.73 -8.25 22.20
CA PRO A 666 28.02 -7.61 22.44
C PRO A 666 28.12 -7.03 23.87
N LYS A 667 29.34 -6.75 24.33
CA LYS A 667 29.57 -6.16 25.67
C LYS A 667 29.25 -4.65 25.72
N ILE A 668 29.20 -3.99 24.56
CA ILE A 668 28.91 -2.56 24.36
C ILE A 668 27.81 -2.48 23.28
N PRO A 669 26.84 -1.54 23.36
CA PRO A 669 25.81 -1.39 22.33
C PRO A 669 26.42 -1.23 20.92
N LEU A 670 25.77 -1.83 19.91
CA LEU A 670 26.22 -1.80 18.51
C LEU A 670 26.13 -0.37 17.94
N GLU A 671 27.26 0.28 17.75
CA GLU A 671 27.43 1.38 16.79
C GLU A 671 27.97 0.80 15.49
N VAL A 672 27.24 0.98 14.39
CA VAL A 672 27.67 0.51 13.07
C VAL A 672 28.47 1.63 12.40
N ASP A 673 29.79 1.46 12.29
CA ASP A 673 30.70 2.46 11.73
C ASP A 673 30.33 2.87 10.29
N GLU A 674 30.38 4.17 10.01
CA GLU A 674 30.00 4.81 8.74
C GLU A 674 30.93 4.47 7.55
N SER A 675 32.01 3.73 7.76
CA SER A 675 33.07 3.56 6.77
C SER A 675 32.76 2.46 5.73
N LEU A 676 32.33 2.89 4.55
CA LEU A 676 32.51 2.12 3.31
C LEU A 676 34.02 1.86 3.10
N PRO A 677 34.45 0.65 2.70
CA PRO A 677 35.86 0.40 2.41
C PRO A 677 36.22 1.08 1.09
N SER A 678 36.67 2.32 1.17
CA SER A 678 37.38 3.02 0.11
C SER A 678 38.75 3.42 0.63
N GLN A 679 39.68 2.47 0.67
CA GLN A 679 41.11 2.75 0.62
C GLN A 679 41.83 1.50 0.11
N LYS A 680 42.16 1.54 -1.19
CA LYS A 680 43.27 0.77 -1.74
C LYS A 680 44.50 1.13 -0.89
N SER A 681 45.19 0.11 -0.37
CA SER A 681 46.48 0.27 0.28
C SER A 681 47.46 0.89 -0.71
N ALA A 682 47.75 2.17 -0.55
CA ALA A 682 49.02 2.74 -0.95
C ALA A 682 49.82 2.87 0.32
N TYR A 683 50.70 1.91 0.63
CA TYR A 683 51.97 2.13 1.31
C TYR A 683 52.82 0.85 1.26
N LYS A 684 53.93 0.98 0.53
CA LYS A 684 55.13 0.13 0.38
C LYS A 684 55.00 -1.22 -0.32
#